data_AF-A0A9E7JV08-F1
#
_entry.id   AF-A0A9E7JV08-F1
#
_cell.length_a   1.000
_cell.length_b   1.000
_cell.length_c   1.000
_cell.angle_alpha   90.00
_cell.angle_beta   90.00
_cell.angle_gamma   90.00
#
_symmetry.space_group_name_H-M   'P 1'
#
loop_
_entity.id
_entity.type
_entity.pdbx_description
1 polymer ?
#
loop_
_entity_poly.entity_id
_entity_poly.type
_entity_poly.pdbx_seq_one_letter_code
_entity_poly.pdbx_strand_id
1 'polypeptide(L)'
;MSERPVGRAVGRAAEALVGAAAAGVGVQVLLLSTGRYYCVVRPPGRERERERRKRDHGSTGGSTALELEGRVTSLSPPPFWLVCLLHPPKYTHTHHLSVSLFTHSFTVEECTTPLSVPRLASFQSARAMEREEPSSSRLVVAAAVLLLLIAPPVSPLSDEGITLLSLKASFSNVANVLLDWTPAAAGAAAGGGSAKATGDADDHCSWRGVLCDNLTSAVIALNLSNLNLGGEISPAVGELKNLQSIDLKGNKLTGQIPDEIGDCVALKYLDLSGNALYGDIPFLISKLKQLEELNLKNNKLTGPIPSTLSQIPNLKTLDLAQNQLTGEIPRLIYWNEVLQGLRGNSLTGNLSPDMCQLTGLCDVRGNNLTGTIPESIGNCTSFEILDISYNQITGEIPYNIGFLQVATLSLQGNRLTGKIPDVIGLMQALAVLDLSENELVGTIPPILGNLSYTGKLYLHGNKLTGPIPPELGNMTKLSYLQLNDNQLVGSIPEELGKLEELFELNLANNCLEGPIPRNISSCTALNKFNVCGNRLNGSIPLEFQKLESLTYLNFSSNNFNGEIPSELGRIVNLDTLDVSDNDFSGPIPDSVGDLEHLLVLNLSRNDLAGCLPAEFGNLRSVQVIDISYNKLSGKIPEELGQLQYLDTLILNNNNLDGGIPAQLANCFSLTSLNLSFNNFSGDIPLYKNFSRFPPESFLGNALLCGSWLQSFCGPTFHQPKVSVSRAAVVCITLGCITLLTMVLVAIYRSNQPSQIIKGSNRDIQGMSSKTGCSPNGHGHSYIR
;
A
#
# COMPACT_ATOMS: atom_id res chain seq x y z
N MET A 1 44.24 42.54 -23.65
CA MET A 1 44.09 43.95 -24.06
C MET A 1 42.76 44.06 -24.80
N SER A 2 41.83 45.00 -24.57
CA SER A 2 41.88 46.39 -24.06
C SER A 2 42.27 47.45 -25.09
N GLU A 3 41.43 47.62 -26.12
CA GLU A 3 41.43 48.80 -27.00
C GLU A 3 40.02 49.44 -27.09
N ARG A 4 39.98 50.68 -27.58
CA ARG A 4 38.78 51.49 -27.88
C ARG A 4 38.56 51.45 -29.44
N PRO A 5 37.77 52.31 -30.16
CA PRO A 5 36.96 53.47 -29.74
C PRO A 5 35.62 53.77 -30.47
N VAL A 6 34.85 54.71 -29.90
CA VAL A 6 34.09 55.85 -30.51
C VAL A 6 33.31 55.65 -31.84
N GLY A 7 32.03 56.07 -31.88
CA GLY A 7 31.27 56.23 -33.14
C GLY A 7 29.94 57.02 -33.05
N ARG A 8 30.01 58.35 -33.20
CA ARG A 8 28.86 59.29 -33.29
C ARG A 8 27.89 59.04 -34.47
N ALA A 9 26.59 58.95 -34.16
CA ALA A 9 25.45 59.78 -34.61
C ALA A 9 25.31 60.38 -36.05
N VAL A 10 24.02 60.60 -36.41
CA VAL A 10 23.41 61.46 -37.46
C VAL A 10 22.97 60.76 -38.77
N GLY A 11 21.68 60.96 -39.12
CA GLY A 11 21.06 60.48 -40.36
C GLY A 11 19.53 60.60 -40.37
N ARG A 12 18.97 61.83 -40.32
CA ARG A 12 17.51 62.08 -40.32
C ARG A 12 16.95 62.28 -41.75
N ALA A 13 15.95 61.48 -42.11
CA ALA A 13 14.79 61.87 -42.93
C ALA A 13 13.69 60.78 -42.75
N ALA A 14 12.40 61.06 -42.60
CA ALA A 14 11.68 62.34 -42.61
C ALA A 14 10.59 62.42 -41.51
N GLU A 15 10.15 63.64 -41.21
CA GLU A 15 8.93 63.96 -40.45
C GLU A 15 7.75 64.02 -41.47
N ALA A 16 6.45 63.93 -41.14
CA ALA A 16 5.71 63.89 -39.87
C ALA A 16 4.47 62.95 -40.03
N LEU A 17 3.75 62.53 -38.98
CA LEU A 17 2.77 63.35 -38.24
C LEU A 17 2.41 62.73 -36.87
N VAL A 18 1.79 63.52 -35.99
CA VAL A 18 1.62 63.24 -34.55
C VAL A 18 0.20 62.74 -34.21
N GLY A 19 0.08 61.79 -33.27
CA GLY A 19 -1.19 61.41 -32.65
C GLY A 19 -1.03 60.35 -31.55
N ALA A 20 -1.77 60.48 -30.45
CA ALA A 20 -1.82 59.52 -29.34
C ALA A 20 -3.27 59.12 -29.02
N ALA A 21 -3.45 58.10 -28.18
CA ALA A 21 -4.70 57.38 -27.86
C ALA A 21 -5.27 56.56 -29.04
N ALA A 22 -5.35 55.24 -28.98
CA ALA A 22 -6.08 54.38 -28.04
C ALA A 22 -7.59 54.24 -28.36
N ALA A 23 -7.90 53.25 -29.21
CA ALA A 23 -9.19 52.58 -29.29
C ALA A 23 -8.94 51.13 -29.72
N GLY A 24 -9.44 50.14 -28.98
CA GLY A 24 -9.21 48.74 -29.29
C GLY A 24 -10.16 48.22 -30.37
N VAL A 25 -9.63 47.87 -31.54
CA VAL A 25 -10.32 47.04 -32.53
C VAL A 25 -9.31 46.05 -33.12
N GLY A 26 -9.41 44.77 -32.73
CA GLY A 26 -8.65 43.69 -33.37
C GLY A 26 -9.22 43.37 -34.75
N VAL A 27 -8.39 43.37 -35.78
CA VAL A 27 -8.82 43.06 -37.15
C VAL A 27 -8.93 41.54 -37.33
N GLN A 28 -10.15 41.04 -37.50
CA GLN A 28 -10.40 39.64 -37.81
C GLN A 28 -10.21 39.38 -39.31
N VAL A 29 -9.14 38.69 -39.69
CA VAL A 29 -8.91 38.24 -41.06
C VAL A 29 -9.66 36.92 -41.26
N LEU A 30 -10.83 36.99 -41.92
CA LEU A 30 -11.60 35.81 -42.31
C LEU A 30 -11.63 35.70 -43.85
N LEU A 31 -11.28 34.53 -44.37
CA LEU A 31 -11.40 34.21 -45.80
C LEU A 31 -12.89 34.03 -46.17
N LEU A 32 -13.33 34.67 -47.26
CA LEU A 32 -14.72 34.67 -47.71
C LEU A 32 -14.98 33.65 -48.83
N SER A 33 -15.97 32.77 -48.62
CA SER A 33 -16.67 32.04 -49.69
C SER A 33 -18.11 32.56 -49.87
N THR A 34 -18.23 33.69 -50.57
CA THR A 34 -19.43 34.14 -51.34
C THR A 34 -20.84 33.89 -50.77
N GLY A 35 -21.48 34.92 -50.17
CA GLY A 35 -22.83 34.81 -49.55
C GLY A 35 -23.88 35.93 -49.76
N ARG A 36 -23.60 37.01 -50.54
CA ARG A 36 -24.54 38.06 -51.03
C ARG A 36 -25.44 38.87 -50.04
N TYR A 37 -25.11 40.18 -49.93
CA TYR A 37 -26.04 41.35 -49.87
C TYR A 37 -26.97 41.57 -48.64
N TYR A 38 -27.32 42.79 -48.18
CA TYR A 38 -26.90 44.19 -48.46
C TYR A 38 -27.14 45.10 -47.21
N CYS A 39 -26.69 46.37 -47.21
CA CYS A 39 -26.68 47.28 -46.04
C CYS A 39 -27.67 48.47 -46.11
N VAL A 40 -28.03 49.05 -44.95
CA VAL A 40 -28.52 50.45 -44.76
C VAL A 40 -27.86 51.04 -43.49
N VAL A 41 -27.81 52.38 -43.34
CA VAL A 41 -26.83 53.10 -42.48
C VAL A 41 -27.44 54.37 -41.81
N ARG A 42 -26.72 54.94 -40.81
CA ARG A 42 -26.54 56.38 -40.43
C ARG A 42 -27.17 56.90 -39.08
N PRO A 43 -26.80 58.10 -38.52
CA PRO A 43 -25.84 58.16 -37.38
C PRO A 43 -26.30 59.07 -36.18
N PRO A 44 -25.49 59.90 -35.42
CA PRO A 44 -25.59 59.96 -33.95
C PRO A 44 -25.85 61.36 -33.31
N GLY A 45 -25.80 61.44 -31.96
CA GLY A 45 -25.91 62.68 -31.16
C GLY A 45 -24.85 62.82 -30.03
N ARG A 46 -24.77 64.00 -29.40
CA ARG A 46 -23.86 64.37 -28.26
C ARG A 46 -24.70 64.50 -26.95
N GLU A 47 -24.21 64.74 -25.72
CA GLU A 47 -23.35 65.80 -25.13
C GLU A 47 -22.84 65.38 -23.70
N ARG A 48 -21.66 65.81 -23.19
CA ARG A 48 -21.34 66.95 -22.26
C ARG A 48 -22.20 67.04 -20.97
N GLU A 49 -21.74 67.47 -19.78
CA GLU A 49 -20.42 67.96 -19.27
C GLU A 49 -20.36 67.92 -17.70
N ARG A 50 -19.15 68.06 -17.12
CA ARG A 50 -18.80 68.65 -15.77
C ARG A 50 -19.17 67.91 -14.45
N GLU A 51 -18.21 67.69 -13.54
CA GLU A 51 -17.69 68.53 -12.41
C GLU A 51 -18.65 68.67 -11.19
N ARG A 52 -18.24 68.71 -9.90
CA ARG A 52 -16.95 68.47 -9.19
C ARG A 52 -17.20 68.46 -7.66
N ARG A 53 -16.42 67.65 -6.90
CA ARG A 53 -16.08 67.86 -5.46
C ARG A 53 -17.27 67.77 -4.46
N LYS A 54 -17.12 67.56 -3.15
CA LYS A 54 -15.96 67.45 -2.22
C LYS A 54 -16.39 66.65 -0.96
N ARG A 55 -15.41 66.10 -0.21
CA ARG A 55 -15.18 66.17 1.27
C ARG A 55 -16.34 66.59 2.20
N ASP A 56 -16.45 66.13 3.46
CA ASP A 56 -15.65 65.20 4.31
C ASP A 56 -16.47 64.89 5.60
N HIS A 57 -16.07 63.85 6.35
CA HIS A 57 -16.57 63.47 7.70
C HIS A 57 -18.05 62.99 7.78
N GLY A 58 -18.48 62.22 8.79
CA GLY A 58 -17.68 61.48 9.78
C GLY A 58 -18.40 61.14 11.09
N SER A 59 -18.28 59.87 11.53
CA SER A 59 -18.61 59.32 12.86
C SER A 59 -20.08 59.19 13.29
N THR A 60 -20.29 58.27 14.24
CA THR A 60 -21.56 57.89 14.92
C THR A 60 -22.65 57.24 14.05
N GLY A 61 -23.37 56.21 14.51
CA GLY A 61 -23.18 55.39 15.71
C GLY A 61 -24.49 54.94 16.36
N GLY A 62 -24.48 53.77 17.01
CA GLY A 62 -25.57 53.32 17.89
C GLY A 62 -26.59 52.38 17.23
N SER A 63 -26.81 51.24 17.87
CA SER A 63 -27.86 50.27 17.56
C SER A 63 -29.25 50.82 17.86
N THR A 64 -30.28 50.31 17.17
CA THR A 64 -31.35 49.54 17.83
C THR A 64 -32.18 48.77 16.81
N ALA A 65 -32.71 47.62 17.23
CA ALA A 65 -33.66 46.85 16.44
C ALA A 65 -35.08 47.36 16.65
N LEU A 66 -35.93 47.19 15.64
CA LEU A 66 -37.38 47.37 15.76
C LEU A 66 -38.07 46.44 14.75
N GLU A 67 -38.66 45.36 15.26
CA GLU A 67 -39.59 44.55 14.49
C GLU A 67 -40.89 45.33 14.27
N LEU A 68 -41.50 45.20 13.08
CA LEU A 68 -42.95 45.03 12.92
C LEU A 68 -43.30 44.69 11.46
N GLU A 69 -44.07 43.61 11.33
CA GLU A 69 -44.97 43.15 10.25
C GLU A 69 -45.04 43.89 8.89
N GLY A 70 -45.18 43.13 7.79
CA GLY A 70 -45.75 43.71 6.55
C GLY A 70 -45.66 42.87 5.27
N ARG A 71 -46.56 41.90 5.10
CA ARG A 71 -46.80 41.10 3.86
C ARG A 71 -46.53 41.83 2.52
N VAL A 72 -45.84 41.16 1.60
CA VAL A 72 -45.98 41.35 0.14
C VAL A 72 -46.28 40.00 -0.53
N THR A 73 -46.95 40.04 -1.67
CA THR A 73 -47.70 38.93 -2.29
C THR A 73 -46.85 37.94 -3.11
N SER A 74 -47.42 36.74 -3.28
CA SER A 74 -46.94 35.65 -4.15
C SER A 74 -46.81 36.01 -5.63
N LEU A 75 -45.83 35.42 -6.31
CA LEU A 75 -45.88 35.07 -7.73
C LEU A 75 -44.99 33.85 -7.99
N SER A 76 -45.44 32.93 -8.85
CA SER A 76 -44.87 31.59 -9.03
C SER A 76 -44.06 31.43 -10.33
N PRO A 77 -42.95 30.67 -10.31
CA PRO A 77 -42.23 30.28 -11.52
C PRO A 77 -42.61 28.86 -12.00
N PRO A 78 -42.72 28.65 -13.32
CA PRO A 78 -42.62 27.33 -13.95
C PRO A 78 -41.51 27.28 -15.03
N PRO A 79 -41.09 26.09 -15.52
CA PRO A 79 -40.95 24.84 -14.78
C PRO A 79 -39.57 24.16 -15.01
N PHE A 80 -39.37 23.06 -14.30
CA PHE A 80 -38.34 22.03 -14.48
C PHE A 80 -37.81 21.81 -15.91
N TRP A 81 -36.50 21.58 -16.00
CA TRP A 81 -35.95 20.54 -16.89
C TRP A 81 -35.44 19.37 -16.06
N LEU A 82 -35.74 18.16 -16.52
CA LEU A 82 -35.41 16.91 -15.85
C LEU A 82 -34.11 16.35 -16.44
N VAL A 83 -33.11 16.06 -15.59
CA VAL A 83 -31.92 15.28 -15.96
C VAL A 83 -31.79 14.10 -14.99
N CYS A 84 -31.59 12.90 -15.54
CA CYS A 84 -31.69 11.66 -14.78
C CYS A 84 -30.44 11.39 -13.94
N LEU A 85 -30.58 11.37 -12.61
CA LEU A 85 -29.58 10.81 -11.70
C LEU A 85 -29.61 9.27 -11.72
N LEU A 86 -28.88 8.67 -12.65
CA LEU A 86 -28.53 7.25 -12.57
C LEU A 86 -27.52 7.05 -11.43
N HIS A 87 -27.92 6.32 -10.39
CA HIS A 87 -26.99 5.86 -9.35
C HIS A 87 -26.09 4.73 -9.87
N PRO A 88 -24.76 4.84 -9.82
CA PRO A 88 -23.90 3.67 -9.78
C PRO A 88 -23.98 3.00 -8.39
N PRO A 89 -23.89 1.67 -8.29
CA PRO A 89 -23.92 0.97 -7.01
C PRO A 89 -22.60 1.13 -6.23
N LYS A 90 -22.67 0.94 -4.91
CA LYS A 90 -21.53 0.99 -3.99
C LYS A 90 -20.49 -0.08 -4.35
N TYR A 91 -19.22 0.31 -4.48
CA TYR A 91 -18.08 -0.61 -4.42
C TYR A 91 -17.44 -0.57 -3.04
N THR A 92 -17.46 -1.69 -2.34
CA THR A 92 -16.76 -1.89 -1.05
C THR A 92 -15.45 -2.63 -1.29
N HIS A 93 -14.34 -2.12 -0.75
CA HIS A 93 -13.08 -2.87 -0.70
C HIS A 93 -13.16 -4.00 0.35
N THR A 94 -12.74 -5.21 -0.04
CA THR A 94 -12.27 -6.25 0.88
C THR A 94 -11.12 -7.04 0.25
N HIS A 95 -10.21 -7.53 1.09
CA HIS A 95 -9.00 -8.26 0.68
C HIS A 95 -9.23 -9.76 0.45
N HIS A 96 -8.20 -10.40 -0.14
CA HIS A 96 -8.04 -11.83 -0.35
C HIS A 96 -8.63 -12.75 0.74
N LEU A 97 -9.34 -13.80 0.31
CA LEU A 97 -9.17 -15.17 0.84
C LEU A 97 -9.68 -16.21 -0.17
N SER A 98 -9.14 -17.42 -0.12
CA SER A 98 -9.27 -18.45 -1.17
C SER A 98 -9.95 -19.72 -0.69
N VAL A 99 -11.06 -20.12 -1.32
CA VAL A 99 -11.65 -21.48 -1.24
C VAL A 99 -12.29 -21.85 -2.59
N SER A 100 -12.16 -23.11 -3.00
CA SER A 100 -12.76 -23.69 -4.23
C SER A 100 -14.18 -24.23 -4.00
N LEU A 101 -14.97 -24.43 -5.07
CA LEU A 101 -15.66 -25.70 -5.45
C LEU A 101 -16.87 -25.48 -6.39
N PHE A 102 -16.99 -26.38 -7.39
CA PHE A 102 -18.20 -26.90 -8.08
C PHE A 102 -19.26 -25.99 -8.72
N THR A 103 -19.29 -26.05 -10.07
CA THR A 103 -20.45 -26.35 -10.95
C THR A 103 -21.89 -25.96 -10.55
N HIS A 104 -22.62 -25.38 -11.51
CA HIS A 104 -23.80 -26.04 -12.08
C HIS A 104 -24.08 -25.58 -13.51
N SER A 105 -24.62 -26.48 -14.34
CA SER A 105 -25.08 -26.21 -15.71
C SER A 105 -26.59 -26.00 -15.72
N PHE A 106 -27.10 -25.14 -16.60
CA PHE A 106 -28.50 -25.17 -17.02
C PHE A 106 -28.64 -24.87 -18.51
N THR A 107 -29.52 -25.62 -19.16
CA THR A 107 -29.81 -25.58 -20.61
C THR A 107 -31.31 -25.38 -20.81
N VAL A 108 -31.72 -24.43 -21.64
CA VAL A 108 -33.09 -24.36 -22.18
C VAL A 108 -33.05 -24.02 -23.66
N GLU A 109 -33.57 -24.98 -24.42
CA GLU A 109 -33.83 -25.01 -25.85
C GLU A 109 -34.73 -23.84 -26.32
N GLU A 110 -34.37 -23.24 -27.46
CA GLU A 110 -35.06 -23.33 -28.77
C GLU A 110 -36.45 -22.69 -28.91
N CYS A 111 -36.60 -21.95 -30.01
CA CYS A 111 -37.87 -21.89 -30.76
C CYS A 111 -37.62 -21.39 -32.20
N THR A 112 -37.43 -22.31 -33.15
CA THR A 112 -37.31 -21.99 -34.60
C THR A 112 -38.61 -22.23 -35.35
N THR A 113 -38.90 -21.46 -36.41
CA THR A 113 -39.89 -21.85 -37.43
C THR A 113 -39.31 -21.71 -38.86
N PRO A 114 -39.63 -22.62 -39.81
CA PRO A 114 -38.84 -22.76 -41.04
C PRO A 114 -39.61 -22.51 -42.35
N LEU A 115 -38.89 -22.52 -43.48
CA LEU A 115 -39.47 -22.61 -44.83
C LEU A 115 -38.73 -23.67 -45.67
N SER A 116 -39.49 -24.60 -46.26
CA SER A 116 -38.97 -25.59 -47.22
C SER A 116 -40.08 -26.05 -48.18
N VAL A 117 -39.72 -26.31 -49.43
CA VAL A 117 -40.61 -26.67 -50.56
C VAL A 117 -40.46 -28.18 -50.89
N PRO A 118 -41.50 -28.91 -51.37
CA PRO A 118 -41.69 -30.31 -50.93
C PRO A 118 -41.16 -31.43 -51.84
N ARG A 119 -40.84 -32.55 -51.16
CA ARG A 119 -40.99 -33.98 -51.51
C ARG A 119 -41.26 -34.40 -52.97
N LEU A 120 -40.63 -35.50 -53.40
CA LEU A 120 -41.35 -36.74 -53.73
C LEU A 120 -40.49 -38.03 -53.66
N ALA A 121 -41.20 -39.13 -53.35
CA ALA A 121 -40.87 -40.57 -53.37
C ALA A 121 -39.68 -41.05 -54.24
N SER A 122 -38.71 -41.90 -53.82
CA SER A 122 -38.66 -43.16 -53.03
C SER A 122 -38.81 -44.47 -53.83
N PHE A 123 -37.86 -45.41 -53.72
CA PHE A 123 -38.15 -46.87 -53.55
C PHE A 123 -36.92 -47.70 -53.08
N GLN A 124 -37.20 -48.92 -52.61
CA GLN A 124 -36.31 -50.00 -52.10
C GLN A 124 -35.99 -51.05 -53.21
N SER A 125 -35.16 -52.10 -53.08
CA SER A 125 -33.97 -52.46 -52.25
C SER A 125 -33.44 -53.88 -52.64
N ALA A 126 -32.19 -54.21 -52.26
CA ALA A 126 -31.65 -55.55 -51.92
C ALA A 126 -31.19 -56.60 -52.99
N ARG A 127 -30.25 -57.44 -52.50
CA ARG A 127 -29.64 -58.71 -53.04
C ARG A 127 -28.63 -58.52 -54.19
N ALA A 128 -27.40 -59.09 -54.18
CA ALA A 128 -26.90 -60.45 -53.86
C ALA A 128 -27.28 -61.49 -54.94
N MET A 129 -26.44 -62.43 -55.39
CA MET A 129 -25.13 -62.97 -54.94
C MET A 129 -24.27 -63.31 -56.20
N GLU A 130 -23.18 -64.11 -56.31
CA GLU A 130 -22.43 -65.09 -55.48
C GLU A 130 -21.01 -65.34 -56.09
N ARG A 131 -20.03 -65.87 -55.32
CA ARG A 131 -18.80 -66.62 -55.76
C ARG A 131 -17.68 -65.88 -56.54
N GLU A 132 -16.43 -66.38 -56.63
CA GLU A 132 -15.80 -67.63 -56.15
C GLU A 132 -14.32 -67.39 -55.70
N GLU A 133 -13.73 -68.32 -54.93
CA GLU A 133 -12.29 -68.32 -54.54
C GLU A 133 -11.57 -69.52 -55.19
N PRO A 134 -10.23 -69.49 -55.41
CA PRO A 134 -9.39 -70.22 -54.44
C PRO A 134 -7.92 -69.72 -54.24
N SER A 135 -7.54 -69.57 -52.97
CA SER A 135 -6.29 -70.03 -52.33
C SER A 135 -4.89 -69.93 -53.01
N SER A 136 -3.97 -69.27 -52.29
CA SER A 136 -2.56 -69.68 -52.07
C SER A 136 -1.52 -69.39 -53.20
N SER A 137 -0.25 -69.01 -52.94
CA SER A 137 0.48 -68.83 -51.67
C SER A 137 1.67 -67.83 -51.75
N ARG A 138 1.98 -67.19 -50.60
CA ARG A 138 3.32 -66.79 -50.09
C ARG A 138 4.33 -66.15 -51.10
N LEU A 139 4.72 -64.87 -51.01
CA LEU A 139 5.57 -64.30 -49.94
C LEU A 139 5.70 -62.75 -50.02
N VAL A 140 5.78 -62.07 -48.86
CA VAL A 140 6.45 -60.77 -48.52
C VAL A 140 6.37 -59.56 -49.49
N VAL A 141 5.49 -58.61 -49.11
CA VAL A 141 5.70 -57.13 -48.97
C VAL A 141 6.54 -56.36 -50.01
N ALA A 142 5.89 -55.51 -50.82
CA ALA A 142 6.12 -54.04 -50.93
C ALA A 142 5.53 -53.43 -52.23
N ALA A 143 4.20 -53.27 -52.31
CA ALA A 143 3.56 -52.61 -53.45
C ALA A 143 3.44 -51.08 -53.24
N ALA A 144 4.27 -50.31 -53.94
CA ALA A 144 4.14 -48.85 -54.03
C ALA A 144 3.45 -48.44 -55.35
N VAL A 145 2.78 -47.29 -55.33
CA VAL A 145 2.19 -46.58 -56.51
C VAL A 145 1.11 -47.36 -57.28
N LEU A 146 -0.17 -47.11 -56.97
CA LEU A 146 -1.17 -46.59 -57.94
C LEU A 146 -2.54 -46.32 -57.25
N LEU A 147 -2.60 -45.41 -56.26
CA LEU A 147 -3.88 -45.02 -55.63
C LEU A 147 -3.80 -43.63 -54.99
N LEU A 148 -3.38 -42.63 -55.77
CA LEU A 148 -2.99 -41.29 -55.29
C LEU A 148 -3.71 -40.13 -56.00
N LEU A 149 -4.93 -40.36 -56.51
CA LEU A 149 -5.72 -39.39 -57.26
C LEU A 149 -7.24 -39.49 -57.00
N ILE A 150 -7.68 -39.33 -55.74
CA ILE A 150 -8.75 -38.38 -55.35
C ILE A 150 -8.53 -38.05 -53.85
N ALA A 151 -7.88 -36.93 -53.57
CA ALA A 151 -8.05 -36.21 -52.31
C ALA A 151 -8.74 -34.87 -52.65
N PRO A 152 -9.68 -34.37 -51.84
CA PRO A 152 -10.14 -32.99 -51.99
C PRO A 152 -8.95 -32.05 -51.79
N PRO A 153 -8.88 -30.91 -52.50
CA PRO A 153 -7.88 -29.90 -52.19
C PRO A 153 -8.10 -29.41 -50.76
N VAL A 154 -7.06 -29.49 -49.93
CA VAL A 154 -7.01 -28.76 -48.67
C VAL A 154 -6.91 -27.28 -49.04
N SER A 155 -7.80 -26.45 -48.51
CA SER A 155 -7.69 -25.01 -48.63
C SER A 155 -6.34 -24.56 -48.05
N PRO A 156 -5.58 -23.68 -48.71
CA PRO A 156 -4.53 -22.95 -48.01
C PRO A 156 -5.22 -22.00 -47.02
N LEU A 157 -4.64 -21.83 -45.82
CA LEU A 157 -5.02 -20.73 -44.93
C LEU A 157 -4.88 -19.41 -45.68
N SER A 158 -5.68 -18.42 -45.27
CA SER A 158 -5.48 -17.03 -45.65
C SER A 158 -4.06 -16.56 -45.29
N ASP A 159 -3.51 -15.61 -46.04
CA ASP A 159 -2.20 -15.01 -45.72
C ASP A 159 -2.21 -14.37 -44.31
N GLU A 160 -3.37 -13.85 -43.86
CA GLU A 160 -3.59 -13.36 -42.49
C GLU A 160 -3.58 -14.49 -41.44
N GLY A 161 -4.14 -15.67 -41.74
CA GLY A 161 -4.06 -16.86 -40.88
C GLY A 161 -2.65 -17.43 -40.75
N ILE A 162 -1.87 -17.42 -41.83
CA ILE A 162 -0.44 -17.75 -41.82
C ILE A 162 0.34 -16.72 -40.97
N THR A 163 -0.02 -15.44 -41.11
CA THR A 163 0.56 -14.33 -40.33
C THR A 163 0.28 -14.50 -38.84
N LEU A 164 -0.95 -14.82 -38.44
CA LEU A 164 -1.31 -15.12 -37.05
C LEU A 164 -0.51 -16.31 -36.48
N LEU A 165 -0.23 -17.36 -37.27
CA LEU A 165 0.65 -18.45 -36.84
C LEU A 165 2.11 -17.99 -36.62
N SER A 166 2.58 -16.97 -37.34
CA SER A 166 3.89 -16.32 -37.08
C SER A 166 3.90 -15.50 -35.77
N LEU A 167 2.82 -14.81 -35.44
CA LEU A 167 2.65 -14.19 -34.11
C LEU A 167 2.69 -15.26 -33.02
N LYS A 168 1.92 -16.35 -33.17
CA LYS A 168 1.90 -17.47 -32.23
C LYS A 168 3.28 -18.07 -31.98
N ALA A 169 4.09 -18.22 -33.03
CA ALA A 169 5.44 -18.78 -32.93
C ALA A 169 6.42 -17.89 -32.14
N SER A 170 6.11 -16.61 -31.95
CA SER A 170 6.94 -15.65 -31.20
C SER A 170 6.58 -15.59 -29.71
N PHE A 171 5.45 -16.18 -29.31
CA PHE A 171 4.97 -16.22 -27.93
C PHE A 171 5.45 -17.49 -27.19
N SER A 172 5.92 -17.34 -25.95
CA SER A 172 6.59 -18.43 -25.21
C SER A 172 5.67 -19.52 -24.65
N ASN A 173 4.47 -19.16 -24.18
CA ASN A 173 3.60 -20.01 -23.35
C ASN A 173 2.30 -20.44 -24.05
N VAL A 174 2.30 -20.55 -25.38
CA VAL A 174 1.08 -20.77 -26.19
C VAL A 174 0.41 -22.13 -26.01
N ALA A 175 1.15 -23.15 -25.55
CA ALA A 175 0.80 -24.57 -25.68
C ALA A 175 -0.57 -24.95 -25.06
N ASN A 176 -0.99 -24.29 -23.97
CA ASN A 176 -2.27 -24.53 -23.30
C ASN A 176 -3.23 -23.32 -23.36
N VAL A 177 -2.91 -22.32 -24.19
CA VAL A 177 -3.55 -20.99 -24.17
C VAL A 177 -4.23 -20.65 -25.50
N LEU A 178 -3.55 -20.95 -26.60
CA LEU A 178 -3.99 -20.74 -27.99
C LEU A 178 -4.03 -22.10 -28.71
N LEU A 179 -4.83 -23.03 -28.20
CA LEU A 179 -4.92 -24.42 -28.68
C LEU A 179 -5.58 -24.55 -30.06
N ASP A 180 -6.47 -23.60 -30.35
CA ASP A 180 -7.29 -23.42 -31.55
C ASP A 180 -6.53 -22.81 -32.73
N TRP A 181 -5.53 -21.96 -32.48
CA TRP A 181 -4.65 -21.38 -33.51
C TRP A 181 -3.77 -22.46 -34.17
N THR A 182 -4.31 -23.26 -35.08
CA THR A 182 -3.62 -24.42 -35.69
C THR A 182 -3.79 -24.47 -37.21
N PRO A 183 -2.74 -24.83 -37.97
CA PRO A 183 -2.89 -25.10 -39.40
C PRO A 183 -3.59 -26.46 -39.61
N ALA A 184 -4.42 -26.55 -40.66
CA ALA A 184 -5.34 -27.67 -40.95
C ALA A 184 -4.75 -29.10 -40.88
N ALA A 185 -3.43 -29.27 -41.05
CA ALA A 185 -2.75 -30.56 -40.98
C ALA A 185 -2.70 -31.18 -39.56
N ALA A 186 -2.90 -30.41 -38.48
CA ALA A 186 -2.68 -30.88 -37.12
C ALA A 186 -3.80 -31.79 -36.56
N GLY A 187 -5.05 -31.60 -36.99
CA GLY A 187 -6.22 -32.27 -36.41
C GLY A 187 -6.36 -33.77 -36.75
N ALA A 188 -5.68 -34.25 -37.80
CA ALA A 188 -5.90 -35.59 -38.35
C ALA A 188 -5.18 -36.74 -37.59
N ALA A 189 -4.31 -36.43 -36.63
CA ALA A 189 -3.43 -37.42 -35.98
C ALA A 189 -3.98 -38.01 -34.67
N ALA A 190 -5.08 -37.48 -34.11
CA ALA A 190 -5.51 -37.80 -32.75
C ALA A 190 -7.03 -38.01 -32.64
N GLY A 191 -7.52 -39.16 -33.12
CA GLY A 191 -8.89 -39.62 -32.84
C GLY A 191 -9.57 -40.34 -34.00
N GLY A 192 -9.75 -41.66 -33.88
CA GLY A 192 -10.56 -42.44 -34.82
C GLY A 192 -12.06 -42.21 -34.61
N GLY A 193 -12.59 -41.08 -35.09
CA GLY A 193 -14.01 -40.72 -35.00
C GLY A 193 -14.52 -40.13 -36.31
N SER A 194 -15.65 -40.63 -36.81
CA SER A 194 -16.23 -40.21 -38.10
C SER A 194 -17.00 -38.89 -37.98
N ALA A 195 -16.28 -37.79 -37.76
CA ALA A 195 -16.81 -36.45 -37.94
C ALA A 195 -17.14 -36.23 -39.43
N LYS A 196 -18.32 -35.68 -39.71
CA LYS A 196 -18.79 -35.41 -41.07
C LYS A 196 -18.13 -34.10 -41.55
N ALA A 197 -17.38 -34.14 -42.65
CA ALA A 197 -16.68 -32.97 -43.18
C ALA A 197 -17.66 -31.89 -43.70
N THR A 198 -18.03 -30.96 -42.82
CA THR A 198 -18.42 -29.59 -43.18
C THR A 198 -17.13 -28.79 -43.38
N GLY A 199 -17.04 -28.02 -44.46
CA GLY A 199 -15.81 -27.31 -44.88
C GLY A 199 -15.54 -26.04 -44.08
N ASP A 200 -15.39 -26.18 -42.76
CA ASP A 200 -15.54 -25.09 -41.78
C ASP A 200 -14.48 -25.18 -40.66
N ALA A 201 -13.35 -25.85 -40.95
CA ALA A 201 -12.29 -26.20 -39.99
C ALA A 201 -10.99 -25.38 -40.20
N ASP A 202 -11.07 -24.26 -40.92
CA ASP A 202 -9.92 -23.54 -41.48
C ASP A 202 -10.14 -22.01 -41.46
N ASP A 203 -11.06 -21.53 -40.61
CA ASP A 203 -11.37 -20.11 -40.43
C ASP A 203 -10.57 -19.49 -39.27
N HIS A 204 -9.61 -18.63 -39.60
CA HIS A 204 -8.82 -17.87 -38.62
C HIS A 204 -9.67 -16.86 -37.83
N CYS A 205 -10.85 -16.48 -38.31
CA CYS A 205 -11.80 -15.61 -37.61
C CYS A 205 -12.52 -16.30 -36.45
N SER A 206 -12.43 -17.63 -36.35
CA SER A 206 -12.91 -18.41 -35.20
C SER A 206 -11.93 -18.47 -34.03
N TRP A 207 -10.68 -18.05 -34.23
CA TRP A 207 -9.58 -18.22 -33.27
C TRP A 207 -9.69 -17.24 -32.08
N ARG A 208 -9.36 -17.73 -30.88
CA ARG A 208 -9.39 -16.99 -29.63
C ARG A 208 -8.66 -15.66 -29.75
N GLY A 209 -9.41 -14.58 -29.52
CA GLY A 209 -8.91 -13.21 -29.52
C GLY A 209 -8.85 -12.55 -30.91
N VAL A 210 -9.05 -13.30 -31.98
CA VAL A 210 -9.15 -12.76 -33.35
C VAL A 210 -10.60 -12.31 -33.59
N LEU A 211 -10.77 -11.15 -34.22
CA LEU A 211 -12.05 -10.68 -34.73
C LEU A 211 -11.86 -10.21 -36.17
N CYS A 212 -12.70 -10.68 -37.08
CA CYS A 212 -12.71 -10.29 -38.48
C CYS A 212 -13.89 -9.39 -38.83
N ASP A 213 -13.77 -8.70 -39.97
CA ASP A 213 -14.89 -8.04 -40.64
C ASP A 213 -15.82 -9.06 -41.33
N ASN A 214 -17.13 -8.89 -41.15
CA ASN A 214 -18.17 -9.83 -41.61
C ASN A 214 -18.37 -9.86 -43.13
N LEU A 215 -17.74 -8.99 -43.92
CA LEU A 215 -17.88 -8.90 -45.38
C LEU A 215 -16.62 -9.35 -46.12
N THR A 216 -15.46 -9.20 -45.49
CA THR A 216 -14.14 -9.44 -46.09
C THR A 216 -13.35 -10.59 -45.44
N SER A 217 -13.78 -11.07 -44.27
CA SER A 217 -13.04 -12.04 -43.43
C SER A 217 -11.62 -11.60 -43.05
N ALA A 218 -11.33 -10.31 -43.17
CA ALA A 218 -10.05 -9.72 -42.79
C ALA A 218 -10.00 -9.39 -41.29
N VAL A 219 -8.86 -9.60 -40.65
CA VAL A 219 -8.65 -9.39 -39.21
C VAL A 219 -8.68 -7.89 -38.88
N ILE A 220 -9.69 -7.48 -38.10
CA ILE A 220 -9.90 -6.09 -37.67
C ILE A 220 -9.59 -5.86 -36.18
N ALA A 221 -9.55 -6.90 -35.34
CA ALA A 221 -9.04 -6.76 -33.98
C ALA A 221 -8.33 -8.03 -33.49
N LEU A 222 -7.36 -7.82 -32.60
CA LEU A 222 -6.64 -8.86 -31.86
C LEU A 222 -6.64 -8.52 -30.37
N ASN A 223 -7.39 -9.26 -29.54
CA ASN A 223 -7.35 -9.16 -28.09
C ASN A 223 -6.86 -10.47 -27.46
N LEU A 224 -5.65 -10.44 -26.92
CA LEU A 224 -5.02 -11.55 -26.20
C LEU A 224 -4.70 -11.16 -24.74
N SER A 225 -5.48 -10.24 -24.16
CA SER A 225 -5.18 -9.64 -22.86
C SER A 225 -5.11 -10.65 -21.71
N ASN A 226 -4.15 -10.46 -20.80
CA ASN A 226 -3.93 -11.19 -19.55
C ASN A 226 -3.65 -12.70 -19.71
N LEU A 227 -3.31 -13.16 -20.91
CA LEU A 227 -3.09 -14.58 -21.23
C LEU A 227 -1.71 -15.12 -20.82
N ASN A 228 -0.82 -14.29 -20.24
CA ASN A 228 0.51 -14.67 -19.75
C ASN A 228 1.45 -15.29 -20.82
N LEU A 229 1.26 -14.89 -22.09
CA LEU A 229 1.91 -15.50 -23.25
C LEU A 229 3.46 -15.47 -23.22
N GLY A 230 4.06 -14.36 -22.75
CA GLY A 230 5.50 -14.12 -22.83
C GLY A 230 6.06 -14.24 -24.26
N GLY A 231 7.38 -14.24 -24.41
CA GLY A 231 8.03 -14.15 -25.72
C GLY A 231 8.03 -12.71 -26.24
N GLU A 232 7.90 -12.50 -27.55
CA GLU A 232 8.03 -11.18 -28.18
C GLU A 232 6.87 -10.90 -29.17
N ILE A 233 6.68 -9.63 -29.54
CA ILE A 233 5.70 -9.23 -30.57
C ILE A 233 6.34 -9.44 -31.94
N SER A 234 5.82 -10.38 -32.73
CA SER A 234 6.33 -10.65 -34.08
C SER A 234 6.20 -9.43 -35.00
N PRO A 235 7.25 -9.04 -35.75
CA PRO A 235 7.15 -8.10 -36.88
C PRO A 235 6.02 -8.40 -37.86
N ALA A 236 5.63 -9.68 -38.00
CA ALA A 236 4.54 -10.11 -38.84
C ALA A 236 3.17 -9.46 -38.48
N VAL A 237 3.02 -8.88 -37.28
CA VAL A 237 1.82 -8.08 -36.93
C VAL A 237 1.55 -6.98 -37.96
N GLY A 238 2.61 -6.41 -38.55
CA GLY A 238 2.51 -5.37 -39.57
C GLY A 238 1.86 -5.83 -40.88
N GLU A 239 1.73 -7.14 -41.15
CA GLU A 239 1.05 -7.64 -42.36
C GLU A 239 -0.47 -7.71 -42.24
N LEU A 240 -1.02 -7.64 -41.02
CA LEU A 240 -2.46 -7.52 -40.77
C LEU A 240 -2.93 -6.07 -41.00
N LYS A 241 -2.85 -5.60 -42.25
CA LYS A 241 -3.07 -4.17 -42.63
C LYS A 241 -4.46 -3.63 -42.23
N ASN A 242 -5.43 -4.52 -42.02
CA ASN A 242 -6.82 -4.22 -41.69
C ASN A 242 -7.08 -4.03 -40.17
N LEU A 243 -6.09 -4.28 -39.31
CA LEU A 243 -6.23 -4.14 -37.85
C LEU A 243 -6.64 -2.72 -37.44
N GLN A 244 -7.74 -2.63 -36.69
CA GLN A 244 -8.26 -1.43 -36.05
C GLN A 244 -8.01 -1.42 -34.53
N SER A 245 -7.83 -2.59 -33.89
CA SER A 245 -7.54 -2.69 -32.46
C SER A 245 -6.55 -3.82 -32.14
N ILE A 246 -5.53 -3.50 -31.34
CA ILE A 246 -4.58 -4.46 -30.76
C ILE A 246 -4.60 -4.29 -29.23
N ASP A 247 -4.90 -5.37 -28.52
CA ASP A 247 -4.78 -5.49 -27.07
C ASP A 247 -3.94 -6.73 -26.72
N LEU A 248 -2.70 -6.50 -26.31
CA LEU A 248 -1.75 -7.53 -25.85
C LEU A 248 -1.38 -7.33 -24.37
N LYS A 249 -2.23 -6.64 -23.61
CA LYS A 249 -2.03 -6.24 -22.22
C LYS A 249 -1.73 -7.41 -21.28
N GLY A 250 -0.90 -7.19 -20.25
CA GLY A 250 -0.76 -8.14 -19.12
C GLY A 250 -0.15 -9.50 -19.49
N ASN A 251 0.64 -9.59 -20.57
CA ASN A 251 1.14 -10.86 -21.10
C ASN A 251 2.57 -11.21 -20.73
N LYS A 252 3.31 -10.32 -20.05
CA LYS A 252 4.76 -10.45 -19.78
C LYS A 252 5.60 -10.51 -21.06
N LEU A 253 5.13 -9.88 -22.14
CA LEU A 253 5.87 -9.78 -23.41
C LEU A 253 7.18 -9.02 -23.21
N THR A 254 8.20 -9.47 -23.92
CA THR A 254 9.56 -8.93 -23.97
C THR A 254 9.91 -8.55 -25.40
N GLY A 255 11.16 -8.15 -25.65
CA GLY A 255 11.59 -7.60 -26.92
C GLY A 255 11.30 -6.10 -27.02
N GLN A 256 11.51 -5.56 -28.22
CA GLN A 256 11.13 -4.20 -28.58
C GLN A 256 9.72 -4.18 -29.19
N ILE A 257 9.10 -3.00 -29.27
CA ILE A 257 7.92 -2.82 -30.11
C ILE A 257 8.40 -2.86 -31.57
N PRO A 258 7.88 -3.75 -32.44
CA PRO A 258 8.36 -3.85 -33.82
C PRO A 258 8.00 -2.60 -34.63
N ASP A 259 8.93 -2.17 -35.50
CA ASP A 259 8.78 -1.00 -36.37
C ASP A 259 7.60 -1.17 -37.35
N GLU A 260 7.36 -2.42 -37.76
CA GLU A 260 6.29 -2.87 -38.66
C GLU A 260 4.88 -2.61 -38.11
N ILE A 261 4.71 -2.37 -36.81
CA ILE A 261 3.41 -1.99 -36.23
C ILE A 261 2.89 -0.67 -36.82
N GLY A 262 3.79 0.17 -37.35
CA GLY A 262 3.44 1.40 -38.07
C GLY A 262 2.76 1.17 -39.43
N ASP A 263 2.78 -0.05 -39.98
CA ASP A 263 2.13 -0.39 -41.26
C ASP A 263 0.68 -0.92 -41.10
N CYS A 264 0.20 -1.10 -39.86
CA CYS A 264 -1.21 -1.31 -39.53
C CYS A 264 -2.02 0.00 -39.67
N VAL A 265 -2.05 0.61 -40.86
CA VAL A 265 -2.54 1.99 -41.08
C VAL A 265 -4.01 2.26 -40.70
N ALA A 266 -4.81 1.21 -40.49
CA ALA A 266 -6.18 1.28 -39.99
C ALA A 266 -6.31 1.36 -38.45
N LEU A 267 -5.20 1.22 -37.70
CA LEU A 267 -5.20 1.05 -36.25
C LEU A 267 -5.71 2.30 -35.50
N LYS A 268 -6.67 2.08 -34.60
CA LYS A 268 -7.32 3.08 -33.73
C LYS A 268 -6.95 2.90 -32.26
N TYR A 269 -6.81 1.65 -31.80
CA TYR A 269 -6.51 1.31 -30.41
C TYR A 269 -5.27 0.41 -30.34
N LEU A 270 -4.29 0.79 -29.51
CA LEU A 270 -3.10 0.00 -29.24
C LEU A 270 -2.80 -0.03 -27.72
N ASP A 271 -3.13 -1.14 -27.07
CA ASP A 271 -2.78 -1.41 -25.66
C ASP A 271 -1.73 -2.54 -25.58
N LEU A 272 -0.52 -2.16 -25.17
CA LEU A 272 0.59 -3.05 -24.87
C LEU A 272 0.98 -3.00 -23.38
N SER A 273 0.10 -2.50 -22.52
CA SER A 273 0.39 -2.19 -21.12
C SER A 273 0.60 -3.42 -20.23
N GLY A 274 1.34 -3.28 -19.13
CA GLY A 274 1.56 -4.36 -18.16
C GLY A 274 2.42 -5.51 -18.72
N ASN A 275 3.42 -5.16 -19.53
CA ASN A 275 4.36 -6.11 -20.14
C ASN A 275 5.80 -5.79 -19.66
N ALA A 276 6.80 -6.32 -20.36
CA ALA A 276 8.21 -6.12 -20.08
C ALA A 276 8.98 -5.68 -21.35
N LEU A 277 8.28 -5.01 -22.28
CA LEU A 277 8.82 -4.46 -23.52
C LEU A 277 9.87 -3.40 -23.20
N TYR A 278 10.96 -3.36 -23.96
CA TYR A 278 12.10 -2.47 -23.74
C TYR A 278 12.55 -1.78 -25.03
N GLY A 279 13.50 -0.86 -24.93
CA GLY A 279 13.91 -0.03 -26.06
C GLY A 279 12.97 1.14 -26.29
N ASP A 280 13.23 1.89 -27.35
CA ASP A 280 12.60 3.19 -27.57
C ASP A 280 11.22 3.04 -28.24
N ILE A 281 10.36 4.05 -28.09
CA ILE A 281 9.05 4.09 -28.76
C ILE A 281 9.27 4.25 -30.28
N PRO A 282 8.86 3.29 -31.15
CA PRO A 282 9.17 3.34 -32.58
C PRO A 282 8.63 4.59 -33.26
N PHE A 283 9.48 5.31 -33.99
CA PHE A 283 9.08 6.52 -34.70
C PHE A 283 8.00 6.26 -35.76
N LEU A 284 7.93 5.02 -36.28
CA LEU A 284 6.94 4.57 -37.25
C LEU A 284 5.51 4.51 -36.71
N ILE A 285 5.29 4.52 -35.38
CA ILE A 285 3.95 4.70 -34.79
C ILE A 285 3.30 6.01 -35.30
N SER A 286 4.10 7.03 -35.65
CA SER A 286 3.59 8.27 -36.25
C SER A 286 2.95 8.09 -37.64
N LYS A 287 3.11 6.95 -38.33
CA LYS A 287 2.34 6.59 -39.54
C LYS A 287 0.85 6.41 -39.26
N LEU A 288 0.47 5.99 -38.05
CA LEU A 288 -0.87 5.51 -37.70
C LEU A 288 -1.89 6.65 -37.57
N LYS A 289 -2.29 7.26 -38.68
CA LYS A 289 -3.13 8.48 -38.69
C LYS A 289 -4.56 8.26 -38.18
N GLN A 290 -5.00 7.01 -38.02
CA GLN A 290 -6.29 6.65 -37.41
C GLN A 290 -6.20 6.42 -35.90
N LEU A 291 -5.00 6.44 -35.29
CA LEU A 291 -4.81 6.07 -33.90
C LEU A 291 -5.48 7.07 -32.95
N GLU A 292 -6.38 6.58 -32.12
CA GLU A 292 -7.15 7.31 -31.10
C GLU A 292 -6.61 7.05 -29.69
N GLU A 293 -6.08 5.86 -29.42
CA GLU A 293 -5.48 5.49 -28.13
C GLU A 293 -4.14 4.76 -28.30
N LEU A 294 -3.12 5.24 -27.59
CA LEU A 294 -1.80 4.61 -27.44
C LEU A 294 -1.50 4.40 -25.95
N ASN A 295 -1.56 3.15 -25.51
CA ASN A 295 -1.33 2.75 -24.12
C ASN A 295 -0.13 1.80 -24.01
N LEU A 296 1.01 2.34 -23.55
CA LEU A 296 2.28 1.63 -23.40
C LEU A 296 2.72 1.48 -21.93
N LYS A 297 1.79 1.75 -21.01
CA LYS A 297 2.03 1.84 -19.56
C LYS A 297 2.59 0.59 -18.92
N ASN A 298 3.41 0.76 -17.87
CA ASN A 298 3.94 -0.33 -17.05
C ASN A 298 4.73 -1.33 -17.92
N ASN A 299 5.83 -0.82 -18.49
CA ASN A 299 6.79 -1.53 -19.35
C ASN A 299 8.22 -1.10 -18.95
N LYS A 300 9.22 -1.34 -19.81
CA LYS A 300 10.63 -0.95 -19.62
C LYS A 300 11.14 -0.09 -20.78
N LEU A 301 10.26 0.68 -21.41
CA LEU A 301 10.59 1.49 -22.59
C LEU A 301 11.57 2.61 -22.23
N THR A 302 12.52 2.88 -23.13
CA THR A 302 13.65 3.80 -22.95
C THR A 302 13.61 4.95 -23.96
N GLY A 303 14.66 5.77 -23.98
CA GLY A 303 14.84 6.82 -24.97
C GLY A 303 13.94 8.04 -24.75
N PRO A 304 13.92 8.99 -25.69
CA PRO A 304 13.07 10.17 -25.61
C PRO A 304 11.63 9.88 -26.02
N ILE A 305 10.66 10.63 -25.49
CA ILE A 305 9.31 10.63 -26.07
C ILE A 305 9.38 11.19 -27.50
N PRO A 306 8.99 10.44 -28.55
CA PRO A 306 9.13 10.93 -29.91
C PRO A 306 8.21 12.12 -30.19
N SER A 307 8.79 13.26 -30.58
CA SER A 307 7.99 14.43 -31.00
C SER A 307 7.13 14.16 -32.23
N THR A 308 7.37 13.06 -32.96
CA THR A 308 6.53 12.59 -34.06
C THR A 308 5.16 12.07 -33.62
N LEU A 309 4.94 11.78 -32.33
CA LEU A 309 3.61 11.44 -31.80
C LEU A 309 2.60 12.59 -31.99
N SER A 310 3.05 13.86 -31.98
CA SER A 310 2.20 15.01 -32.26
C SER A 310 1.75 15.11 -33.74
N GLN A 311 2.19 14.19 -34.61
CA GLN A 311 1.73 14.09 -35.99
C GLN A 311 0.56 13.12 -36.17
N ILE A 312 0.03 12.54 -35.09
CA ILE A 312 -1.13 11.65 -35.08
C ILE A 312 -2.37 12.52 -34.81
N PRO A 313 -3.21 12.82 -35.83
CA PRO A 313 -4.20 13.90 -35.74
C PRO A 313 -5.46 13.53 -34.95
N ASN A 314 -5.69 12.24 -34.70
CA ASN A 314 -6.88 11.72 -34.01
C ASN A 314 -6.57 11.16 -32.62
N LEU A 315 -5.32 11.26 -32.15
CA LEU A 315 -4.90 10.71 -30.86
C LEU A 315 -5.62 11.46 -29.73
N LYS A 316 -6.40 10.74 -28.94
CA LYS A 316 -7.14 11.26 -27.77
C LYS A 316 -6.46 10.87 -26.48
N THR A 317 -6.05 9.61 -26.38
CA THR A 317 -5.44 9.03 -25.17
C THR A 317 -3.99 8.66 -25.44
N LEU A 318 -3.08 9.20 -24.62
CA LEU A 318 -1.68 8.80 -24.56
C LEU A 318 -1.31 8.49 -23.10
N ASP A 319 -1.04 7.21 -22.81
CA ASP A 319 -0.54 6.76 -21.50
C ASP A 319 0.81 6.05 -21.68
N LEU A 320 1.87 6.72 -21.21
CA LEU A 320 3.26 6.27 -21.22
C LEU A 320 3.80 6.02 -19.80
N ALA A 321 2.92 6.01 -18.79
CA ALA A 321 3.34 5.98 -17.40
C ALA A 321 4.06 4.67 -17.01
N GLN A 322 4.90 4.73 -15.98
CA GLN A 322 5.63 3.59 -15.42
C GLN A 322 6.52 2.91 -16.48
N ASN A 323 7.48 3.69 -16.99
CA ASN A 323 8.49 3.28 -17.97
C ASN A 323 9.86 3.88 -17.57
N GLN A 324 10.84 3.85 -18.47
CA GLN A 324 12.19 4.39 -18.28
C GLN A 324 12.50 5.48 -19.32
N LEU A 325 11.48 6.24 -19.74
CA LEU A 325 11.60 7.29 -20.75
C LEU A 325 12.42 8.48 -20.21
N THR A 326 13.14 9.15 -21.09
CA THR A 326 14.17 10.16 -20.79
C THR A 326 14.00 11.41 -21.65
N GLY A 327 14.88 12.41 -21.49
CA GLY A 327 14.83 13.66 -22.26
C GLY A 327 13.73 14.60 -21.79
N GLU A 328 13.45 15.65 -22.57
CA GLU A 328 12.42 16.65 -22.23
C GLU A 328 11.03 16.25 -22.75
N ILE A 329 9.96 16.75 -22.12
CA ILE A 329 8.59 16.61 -22.64
C ILE A 329 8.45 17.48 -23.91
N PRO A 330 8.20 16.89 -25.11
CA PRO A 330 8.08 17.67 -26.33
C PRO A 330 6.84 18.56 -26.30
N ARG A 331 7.01 19.88 -26.44
CA ARG A 331 5.92 20.87 -26.28
C ARG A 331 4.68 20.62 -27.13
N LEU A 332 4.85 19.98 -28.30
CA LEU A 332 3.75 19.65 -29.21
C LEU A 332 2.83 18.54 -28.68
N ILE A 333 3.22 17.81 -27.62
CA ILE A 333 2.36 16.79 -26.97
C ILE A 333 1.31 17.45 -26.06
N TYR A 334 1.55 18.67 -25.57
CA TYR A 334 0.55 19.44 -24.82
C TYR A 334 -0.65 19.88 -25.66
N TRP A 335 -0.59 19.72 -27.00
CA TRP A 335 -1.68 20.02 -27.93
C TRP A 335 -2.62 18.81 -28.15
N ASN A 336 -2.46 17.75 -27.35
CA ASN A 336 -3.32 16.58 -27.36
C ASN A 336 -4.50 16.76 -26.39
N GLU A 337 -5.73 16.42 -26.80
CA GLU A 337 -6.91 16.79 -26.00
C GLU A 337 -6.97 16.09 -24.63
N VAL A 338 -6.50 14.84 -24.49
CA VAL A 338 -6.55 14.07 -23.23
C VAL A 338 -5.26 13.25 -22.97
N LEU A 339 -4.14 13.93 -22.71
CA LEU A 339 -2.90 13.30 -22.25
C LEU A 339 -3.07 12.65 -20.86
N GLN A 340 -3.17 11.32 -20.78
CA GLN A 340 -3.55 10.64 -19.53
C GLN A 340 -2.39 10.26 -18.61
N GLY A 341 -1.14 10.17 -19.08
CA GLY A 341 -0.03 9.90 -18.16
C GLY A 341 1.38 9.94 -18.75
N LEU A 342 2.26 10.71 -18.09
CA LEU A 342 3.73 10.63 -18.24
C LEU A 342 4.43 10.21 -16.93
N ARG A 343 3.65 9.93 -15.89
CA ARG A 343 4.07 9.56 -14.52
C ARG A 343 5.07 8.40 -14.45
N GLY A 344 6.03 8.46 -13.53
CA GLY A 344 6.91 7.34 -13.23
C GLY A 344 7.84 7.03 -14.40
N ASN A 345 8.62 8.03 -14.81
CA ASN A 345 9.63 7.96 -15.87
C ASN A 345 10.90 8.71 -15.39
N SER A 346 11.86 8.92 -16.28
CA SER A 346 13.08 9.71 -16.04
C SER A 346 13.12 10.98 -16.91
N LEU A 347 11.96 11.62 -17.10
CA LEU A 347 11.83 12.83 -17.91
C LEU A 347 12.47 14.03 -17.20
N THR A 348 12.99 14.96 -17.99
CA THR A 348 13.83 16.10 -17.58
C THR A 348 13.35 17.40 -18.24
N GLY A 349 14.07 18.49 -18.02
CA GLY A 349 13.67 19.82 -18.51
C GLY A 349 12.57 20.44 -17.66
N ASN A 350 11.93 21.49 -18.18
CA ASN A 350 10.98 22.30 -17.42
C ASN A 350 9.54 22.16 -17.92
N LEU A 351 8.59 22.38 -17.02
CA LEU A 351 7.17 22.50 -17.33
C LEU A 351 6.91 23.66 -18.34
N SER A 352 6.28 23.36 -19.48
CA SER A 352 5.95 24.40 -20.47
C SER A 352 4.62 25.10 -20.16
N PRO A 353 4.51 26.44 -20.33
CA PRO A 353 3.24 27.16 -20.37
C PRO A 353 2.19 26.54 -21.31
N ASP A 354 2.64 25.85 -22.37
CA ASP A 354 1.78 25.18 -23.35
C ASP A 354 0.89 24.08 -22.74
N MET A 355 1.18 23.60 -21.52
CA MET A 355 0.36 22.60 -20.84
C MET A 355 -1.12 23.00 -20.70
N CYS A 356 -1.43 24.30 -20.64
CA CYS A 356 -2.81 24.80 -20.59
C CYS A 356 -3.57 24.65 -21.92
N GLN A 357 -3.02 23.94 -22.91
CA GLN A 357 -3.77 23.43 -24.08
C GLN A 357 -4.36 22.03 -23.84
N LEU A 358 -3.90 21.29 -22.82
CA LEU A 358 -4.50 20.01 -22.40
C LEU A 358 -5.91 20.23 -21.80
N THR A 359 -6.75 19.20 -21.84
CA THR A 359 -8.04 19.18 -21.13
C THR A 359 -8.13 18.00 -20.16
N GLY A 360 -8.79 18.20 -19.01
CA GLY A 360 -8.99 17.17 -17.99
C GLY A 360 -7.81 17.00 -17.03
N LEU A 361 -6.74 16.32 -17.46
CA LEU A 361 -5.69 15.79 -16.58
C LEU A 361 -4.29 16.26 -16.96
N CYS A 362 -3.44 16.50 -15.96
CA CYS A 362 -2.00 16.56 -16.11
C CYS A 362 -1.31 15.76 -14.99
N ASP A 363 -0.90 14.52 -15.27
CA ASP A 363 -0.08 13.68 -14.37
C ASP A 363 1.32 13.45 -14.97
N VAL A 364 2.31 14.13 -14.37
CA VAL A 364 3.75 14.01 -14.66
C VAL A 364 4.55 13.58 -13.43
N ARG A 365 3.88 13.04 -12.41
CA ARG A 365 4.45 12.66 -11.12
C ARG A 365 5.65 11.71 -11.23
N GLY A 366 6.62 11.81 -10.33
CA GLY A 366 7.70 10.81 -10.25
C GLY A 366 8.58 10.85 -11.50
N ASN A 367 9.16 12.02 -11.75
CA ASN A 367 10.08 12.30 -12.86
C ASN A 367 11.25 13.15 -12.34
N ASN A 368 12.14 13.59 -13.23
CA ASN A 368 13.28 14.44 -12.93
C ASN A 368 13.08 15.87 -13.52
N LEU A 369 11.84 16.39 -13.50
CA LEU A 369 11.52 17.71 -14.04
C LEU A 369 12.03 18.83 -13.12
N THR A 370 12.54 19.90 -13.72
CA THR A 370 13.20 21.03 -13.08
C THR A 370 12.50 22.36 -13.39
N GLY A 371 13.12 23.48 -13.02
CA GLY A 371 12.59 24.82 -13.27
C GLY A 371 11.60 25.25 -12.19
N THR A 372 10.53 25.94 -12.57
CA THR A 372 9.49 26.44 -11.67
C THR A 372 8.10 26.11 -12.22
N ILE A 373 7.07 26.22 -11.38
CA ILE A 373 5.68 26.25 -11.85
C ILE A 373 5.51 27.52 -12.73
N PRO A 374 4.93 27.43 -13.95
CA PRO A 374 4.72 28.62 -14.79
C PRO A 374 3.71 29.59 -14.18
N GLU A 375 3.99 30.91 -14.20
CA GLU A 375 3.00 31.91 -13.77
C GLU A 375 1.70 31.88 -14.61
N SER A 376 1.74 31.35 -15.83
CA SER A 376 0.57 31.15 -16.68
C SER A 376 -0.32 29.98 -16.26
N ILE A 377 0.02 29.23 -15.20
CA ILE A 377 -0.73 28.03 -14.76
C ILE A 377 -2.22 28.32 -14.52
N GLY A 378 -2.59 29.55 -14.11
CA GLY A 378 -3.97 29.96 -13.94
C GLY A 378 -4.82 29.96 -15.23
N ASN A 379 -4.20 29.83 -16.41
CA ASN A 379 -4.90 29.63 -17.68
C ASN A 379 -5.37 28.18 -17.88
N CYS A 380 -4.86 27.22 -17.11
CA CYS A 380 -5.19 25.79 -17.20
C CYS A 380 -6.55 25.48 -16.51
N THR A 381 -7.58 26.30 -16.77
CA THR A 381 -8.90 26.18 -16.11
C THR A 381 -9.68 24.93 -16.53
N SER A 382 -9.16 24.15 -17.49
CA SER A 382 -9.65 22.86 -17.98
C SER A 382 -9.24 21.67 -17.10
N PHE A 383 -8.38 21.87 -16.09
CA PHE A 383 -7.84 20.79 -15.27
C PHE A 383 -8.76 20.44 -14.10
N GLU A 384 -9.10 19.16 -13.98
CA GLU A 384 -9.71 18.56 -12.78
C GLU A 384 -8.61 18.08 -11.80
N ILE A 385 -7.48 17.60 -12.33
CA ILE A 385 -6.35 17.07 -11.56
C ILE A 385 -5.04 17.61 -12.12
N LEU A 386 -4.21 18.17 -11.24
CA LEU A 386 -2.83 18.56 -11.51
C LEU A 386 -1.90 17.81 -10.54
N ASP A 387 -1.17 16.81 -11.04
CA ASP A 387 -0.14 16.08 -10.29
C ASP A 387 1.25 16.27 -10.93
N ILE A 388 2.05 17.13 -10.29
CA ILE A 388 3.46 17.38 -10.64
C ILE A 388 4.41 16.90 -9.53
N SER A 389 3.90 16.03 -8.63
CA SER A 389 4.60 15.61 -7.41
C SER A 389 5.81 14.71 -7.66
N TYR A 390 6.67 14.57 -6.65
CA TYR A 390 7.90 13.74 -6.71
C TYR A 390 8.77 14.09 -7.94
N ASN A 391 9.18 15.35 -8.00
CA ASN A 391 9.99 15.95 -9.06
C ASN A 391 11.10 16.84 -8.43
N GLN A 392 11.74 17.70 -9.23
CA GLN A 392 12.81 18.62 -8.77
C GLN A 392 12.44 20.08 -9.07
N ILE A 393 11.15 20.41 -8.99
CA ILE A 393 10.62 21.75 -9.28
C ILE A 393 10.96 22.68 -8.12
N THR A 394 11.40 23.90 -8.46
CA THR A 394 11.91 24.94 -7.55
C THR A 394 11.08 26.23 -7.66
N GLY A 395 11.48 27.28 -6.94
CA GLY A 395 10.79 28.57 -6.93
C GLY A 395 9.62 28.60 -5.94
N GLU A 396 8.74 29.58 -6.07
CA GLU A 396 7.55 29.71 -5.22
C GLU A 396 6.29 29.17 -5.93
N ILE A 397 5.23 28.87 -5.17
CA ILE A 397 3.92 28.59 -5.74
C ILE A 397 3.34 29.91 -6.27
N PRO A 398 3.07 30.05 -7.58
CA PRO A 398 2.66 31.32 -8.16
C PRO A 398 1.22 31.69 -7.74
N TYR A 399 0.95 32.98 -7.50
CA TYR A 399 -0.38 33.49 -7.14
C TYR A 399 -1.48 33.01 -8.11
N ASN A 400 -1.17 32.91 -9.39
CA ASN A 400 -2.13 32.49 -10.41
C ASN A 400 -2.59 31.02 -10.29
N ILE A 401 -2.01 30.21 -9.39
CA ILE A 401 -2.54 28.88 -9.04
C ILE A 401 -4.01 28.96 -8.58
N GLY A 402 -4.40 30.06 -7.94
CA GLY A 402 -5.75 30.31 -7.42
C GLY A 402 -6.85 30.47 -8.49
N PHE A 403 -6.51 30.47 -9.78
CA PHE A 403 -7.48 30.48 -10.89
C PHE A 403 -7.78 29.08 -11.45
N LEU A 404 -7.05 28.04 -11.00
CA LEU A 404 -7.36 26.65 -11.36
C LEU A 404 -8.71 26.21 -10.78
N GLN A 405 -9.40 25.34 -11.49
CA GLN A 405 -10.67 24.73 -11.06
C GLN A 405 -10.51 23.25 -10.66
N VAL A 406 -9.28 22.87 -10.28
CA VAL A 406 -8.90 21.49 -9.92
C VAL A 406 -9.60 21.02 -8.65
N ALA A 407 -10.02 19.75 -8.67
CA ALA A 407 -10.42 18.99 -7.49
C ALA A 407 -9.21 18.40 -6.75
N THR A 408 -8.09 18.12 -7.45
CA THR A 408 -6.84 17.65 -6.86
C THR A 408 -5.65 18.51 -7.29
N LEU A 409 -4.96 19.09 -6.31
CA LEU A 409 -3.70 19.82 -6.50
C LEU A 409 -2.58 19.10 -5.73
N SER A 410 -1.71 18.39 -6.46
CA SER A 410 -0.61 17.58 -5.93
C SER A 410 0.74 18.16 -6.35
N LEU A 411 1.38 18.90 -5.44
CA LEU A 411 2.68 19.57 -5.64
C LEU A 411 3.82 18.95 -4.79
N GLN A 412 3.52 17.89 -4.04
CA GLN A 412 4.38 17.32 -3.01
C GLN A 412 5.68 16.68 -3.52
N GLY A 413 6.65 16.47 -2.63
CA GLY A 413 7.92 15.83 -3.01
C GLY A 413 8.71 16.64 -4.04
N ASN A 414 8.81 17.95 -3.83
CA ASN A 414 9.50 18.90 -4.71
C ASN A 414 10.45 19.79 -3.88
N ARG A 415 10.93 20.89 -4.48
CA ARG A 415 11.79 21.89 -3.82
C ARG A 415 11.15 23.28 -3.88
N LEU A 416 9.83 23.34 -3.73
CA LEU A 416 9.06 24.57 -3.69
C LEU A 416 9.39 25.33 -2.40
N THR A 417 9.50 26.64 -2.52
CA THR A 417 9.95 27.59 -1.50
C THR A 417 8.94 28.73 -1.37
N GLY A 418 9.25 29.71 -0.51
CA GLY A 418 8.31 30.82 -0.25
C GLY A 418 7.15 30.38 0.63
N LYS A 419 6.06 31.12 0.59
CA LYS A 419 4.85 30.86 1.40
C LYS A 419 3.79 30.09 0.62
N ILE A 420 2.92 29.40 1.33
CA ILE A 420 1.61 28.97 0.80
C ILE A 420 0.82 30.24 0.43
N PRO A 421 0.40 30.43 -0.84
CA PRO A 421 -0.34 31.62 -1.24
C PRO A 421 -1.78 31.65 -0.69
N ASP A 422 -2.16 32.73 0.00
CA ASP A 422 -3.50 32.94 0.59
C ASP A 422 -4.65 32.68 -0.40
N VAL A 423 -4.43 32.98 -1.68
CA VAL A 423 -5.39 32.79 -2.78
C VAL A 423 -5.84 31.32 -2.97
N ILE A 424 -5.07 30.34 -2.49
CA ILE A 424 -5.48 28.93 -2.47
C ILE A 424 -6.75 28.74 -1.62
N GLY A 425 -6.95 29.54 -0.57
CA GLY A 425 -8.18 29.52 0.23
C GLY A 425 -9.45 30.01 -0.49
N LEU A 426 -9.35 30.40 -1.78
CA LEU A 426 -10.47 30.72 -2.65
C LEU A 426 -10.83 29.58 -3.62
N MET A 427 -10.01 28.53 -3.71
CA MET A 427 -10.16 27.41 -4.65
C MET A 427 -11.20 26.38 -4.16
N GLN A 428 -12.47 26.82 -4.05
CA GLN A 428 -13.56 26.03 -3.44
C GLN A 428 -13.86 24.67 -4.12
N ALA A 429 -13.31 24.40 -5.31
CA ALA A 429 -13.41 23.11 -5.98
C ALA A 429 -12.47 22.03 -5.39
N LEU A 430 -11.45 22.41 -4.62
CA LEU A 430 -10.47 21.47 -4.06
C LEU A 430 -11.12 20.43 -3.14
N ALA A 431 -10.98 19.17 -3.51
CA ALA A 431 -11.22 18.00 -2.66
C ALA A 431 -9.91 17.53 -2.00
N VAL A 432 -8.76 17.70 -2.67
CA VAL A 432 -7.42 17.31 -2.20
C VAL A 432 -6.42 18.43 -2.46
N LEU A 433 -5.73 18.87 -1.39
CA LEU A 433 -4.61 19.80 -1.46
C LEU A 433 -3.38 19.15 -0.80
N ASP A 434 -2.36 18.86 -1.61
CA ASP A 434 -1.11 18.27 -1.15
C ASP A 434 0.10 19.12 -1.54
N LEU A 435 0.69 19.76 -0.52
CA LEU A 435 1.87 20.61 -0.59
C LEU A 435 3.02 20.04 0.27
N SER A 436 2.91 18.77 0.67
CA SER A 436 3.87 18.11 1.58
C SER A 436 5.27 17.91 0.97
N GLU A 437 6.25 17.51 1.78
CA GLU A 437 7.62 17.17 1.33
C GLU A 437 8.23 18.25 0.42
N ASN A 438 8.35 19.48 0.93
CA ASN A 438 8.84 20.65 0.21
C ASN A 438 9.65 21.58 1.14
N GLU A 439 10.07 22.75 0.65
CA GLU A 439 10.84 23.74 1.40
C GLU A 439 10.02 25.00 1.76
N LEU A 440 8.69 24.88 1.87
CA LEU A 440 7.76 26.01 2.14
C LEU A 440 7.95 26.56 3.55
N VAL A 441 7.83 27.89 3.69
CA VAL A 441 8.09 28.66 4.90
C VAL A 441 6.94 29.61 5.26
N GLY A 442 6.97 30.16 6.47
CA GLY A 442 5.93 31.08 6.96
C GLY A 442 4.75 30.34 7.58
N THR A 443 3.60 31.01 7.69
CA THR A 443 2.42 30.49 8.40
C THR A 443 1.47 29.74 7.49
N ILE A 444 0.77 28.73 8.03
CA ILE A 444 -0.43 28.17 7.38
C ILE A 444 -1.46 29.31 7.24
N PRO A 445 -1.95 29.63 6.03
CA PRO A 445 -2.91 30.73 5.86
C PRO A 445 -4.27 30.39 6.50
N PRO A 446 -4.81 31.22 7.42
CA PRO A 446 -6.13 30.99 8.04
C PRO A 446 -7.27 30.88 7.04
N ILE A 447 -7.14 31.54 5.88
CA ILE A 447 -8.11 31.50 4.77
C ILE A 447 -8.29 30.09 4.16
N LEU A 448 -7.38 29.14 4.40
CA LEU A 448 -7.60 27.73 4.04
C LEU A 448 -8.84 27.14 4.74
N GLY A 449 -9.25 27.70 5.89
CA GLY A 449 -10.51 27.34 6.55
C GLY A 449 -11.79 27.57 5.73
N ASN A 450 -11.71 28.32 4.63
CA ASN A 450 -12.81 28.49 3.68
C ASN A 450 -12.97 27.32 2.70
N LEU A 451 -12.05 26.36 2.68
CA LEU A 451 -12.07 25.20 1.78
C LEU A 451 -13.02 24.10 2.31
N SER A 452 -14.31 24.43 2.42
CA SER A 452 -15.36 23.61 3.03
C SER A 452 -15.60 22.25 2.37
N TYR A 453 -15.06 22.03 1.16
CA TYR A 453 -15.18 20.78 0.39
C TYR A 453 -13.89 19.94 0.38
N THR A 454 -12.77 20.45 0.92
CA THR A 454 -11.49 19.72 0.93
C THR A 454 -11.50 18.61 1.98
N GLY A 455 -11.39 17.36 1.50
CA GLY A 455 -11.32 16.16 2.33
C GLY A 455 -9.91 15.75 2.76
N LYS A 456 -8.87 16.30 2.12
CA LYS A 456 -7.46 16.00 2.40
C LYS A 456 -6.62 17.26 2.36
N LEU A 457 -5.97 17.59 3.47
CA LEU A 457 -5.00 18.68 3.59
C LEU A 457 -3.67 18.12 4.09
N TYR A 458 -2.70 18.06 3.19
CA TYR A 458 -1.37 17.54 3.45
C TYR A 458 -0.33 18.67 3.30
N LEU A 459 0.23 19.11 4.43
CA LEU A 459 1.26 20.17 4.50
C LEU A 459 2.54 19.68 5.20
N HIS A 460 2.63 18.37 5.48
CA HIS A 460 3.71 17.78 6.28
C HIS A 460 5.09 17.87 5.61
N GLY A 461 6.17 17.74 6.38
CA GLY A 461 7.54 17.71 5.82
C GLY A 461 7.91 19.03 5.13
N ASN A 462 7.72 20.14 5.84
CA ASN A 462 8.00 21.50 5.35
C ASN A 462 8.69 22.32 6.46
N LYS A 463 8.80 23.64 6.29
CA LYS A 463 9.37 24.58 7.25
C LYS A 463 8.32 25.62 7.69
N LEU A 464 7.05 25.19 7.80
CA LEU A 464 5.93 26.03 8.22
C LEU A 464 6.03 26.35 9.71
N THR A 465 5.54 27.52 10.09
CA THR A 465 5.78 28.19 11.38
C THR A 465 4.50 28.84 11.91
N GLY A 466 4.50 29.24 13.19
CA GLY A 466 3.31 29.83 13.82
C GLY A 466 2.27 28.78 14.22
N PRO A 467 1.06 29.21 14.62
CA PRO A 467 0.04 28.30 15.11
C PRO A 467 -0.67 27.53 13.99
N ILE A 468 -1.27 26.40 14.36
CA ILE A 468 -2.34 25.76 13.60
C ILE A 468 -3.54 26.74 13.62
N PRO A 469 -4.06 27.21 12.47
CA PRO A 469 -5.18 28.14 12.47
C PRO A 469 -6.48 27.49 12.98
N PRO A 470 -7.20 28.08 13.95
CA PRO A 470 -8.50 27.56 14.40
C PRO A 470 -9.55 27.54 13.28
N GLU A 471 -9.38 28.36 12.24
CA GLU A 471 -10.20 28.37 11.04
C GLU A 471 -10.20 27.03 10.29
N LEU A 472 -9.17 26.18 10.43
CA LEU A 472 -9.17 24.83 9.86
C LEU A 472 -10.33 23.97 10.40
N GLY A 473 -10.82 24.26 11.62
CA GLY A 473 -12.02 23.64 12.18
C GLY A 473 -13.33 24.00 11.45
N ASN A 474 -13.30 24.89 10.47
CA ASN A 474 -14.46 25.19 9.62
C ASN A 474 -14.49 24.32 8.34
N MET A 475 -13.45 23.53 8.07
CA MET A 475 -13.37 22.62 6.91
C MET A 475 -14.17 21.34 7.17
N THR A 476 -15.51 21.44 7.24
CA THR A 476 -16.41 20.36 7.70
C THR A 476 -16.35 19.03 6.93
N LYS A 477 -15.64 18.96 5.81
CA LYS A 477 -15.41 17.75 5.02
C LYS A 477 -14.01 17.13 5.16
N LEU A 478 -13.15 17.72 5.98
CA LEU A 478 -11.76 17.33 6.14
C LEU A 478 -11.62 15.98 6.89
N SER A 479 -11.30 14.92 6.16
CA SER A 479 -11.05 13.59 6.72
C SER A 479 -9.58 13.31 7.04
N TYR A 480 -8.63 13.97 6.36
CA TYR A 480 -7.21 13.77 6.60
C TYR A 480 -6.49 15.11 6.77
N LEU A 481 -5.90 15.34 7.94
CA LEU A 481 -5.11 16.52 8.28
C LEU A 481 -3.71 16.10 8.73
N GLN A 482 -2.72 16.32 7.86
CA GLN A 482 -1.31 16.01 8.15
C GLN A 482 -0.48 17.29 8.11
N LEU A 483 -0.05 17.75 9.28
CA LEU A 483 0.77 18.94 9.52
C LEU A 483 2.13 18.60 10.16
N ASN A 484 2.45 17.30 10.25
CA ASN A 484 3.66 16.79 10.89
C ASN A 484 4.96 17.25 10.22
N ASP A 485 6.08 17.10 10.92
CA ASP A 485 7.43 17.41 10.41
C ASP A 485 7.53 18.86 9.90
N ASN A 486 7.26 19.80 10.82
CA ASN A 486 7.22 21.24 10.59
C ASN A 486 7.75 22.01 11.83
N GLN A 487 7.58 23.32 11.87
CA GLN A 487 8.02 24.22 12.96
C GLN A 487 6.84 24.98 13.57
N LEU A 488 5.66 24.35 13.63
CA LEU A 488 4.44 24.92 14.19
C LEU A 488 4.55 25.06 15.71
N VAL A 489 3.93 26.09 16.28
CA VAL A 489 4.08 26.50 17.69
C VAL A 489 2.75 26.85 18.35
N GLY A 490 2.68 26.75 19.68
CA GLY A 490 1.46 27.02 20.44
C GLY A 490 0.52 25.82 20.51
N SER A 491 -0.73 26.04 20.93
CA SER A 491 -1.68 24.98 21.22
C SER A 491 -2.38 24.39 19.99
N ILE A 492 -2.76 23.12 20.08
CA ILE A 492 -3.77 22.52 19.21
C ILE A 492 -5.10 23.27 19.44
N PRO A 493 -5.78 23.79 18.40
CA PRO A 493 -7.01 24.56 18.58
C PRO A 493 -8.22 23.67 18.92
N GLU A 494 -9.07 24.13 19.83
CA GLU A 494 -10.33 23.47 20.23
C GLU A 494 -11.30 23.29 19.05
N GLU A 495 -11.22 24.17 18.06
CA GLU A 495 -12.04 24.17 16.85
C GLU A 495 -11.85 22.94 15.96
N LEU A 496 -10.73 22.20 16.06
CA LEU A 496 -10.58 20.93 15.34
C LEU A 496 -11.62 19.90 15.78
N GLY A 497 -12.16 20.02 17.00
CA GLY A 497 -13.29 19.20 17.48
C GLY A 497 -14.61 19.39 16.73
N LYS A 498 -14.69 20.33 15.77
CA LYS A 498 -15.82 20.49 14.84
C LYS A 498 -15.74 19.53 13.64
N LEU A 499 -14.60 18.87 13.43
CA LEU A 499 -14.33 18.06 12.24
C LEU A 499 -14.90 16.65 12.45
N GLU A 500 -16.23 16.52 12.32
CA GLU A 500 -16.95 15.25 12.54
C GLU A 500 -16.53 14.13 11.57
N GLU A 501 -16.10 14.48 10.35
CA GLU A 501 -15.63 13.54 9.32
C GLU A 501 -14.11 13.28 9.38
N LEU A 502 -13.39 13.78 10.41
CA LEU A 502 -11.95 13.61 10.57
C LEU A 502 -11.58 12.17 10.93
N PHE A 503 -10.82 11.52 10.05
CA PHE A 503 -10.37 10.13 10.15
C PHE A 503 -8.90 10.03 10.58
N GLU A 504 -8.03 10.94 10.13
CA GLU A 504 -6.61 10.95 10.50
C GLU A 504 -6.12 12.36 10.83
N LEU A 505 -5.54 12.51 12.02
CA LEU A 505 -4.91 13.73 12.51
C LEU A 505 -3.45 13.46 12.88
N ASN A 506 -2.52 13.98 12.09
CA ASN A 506 -1.08 13.86 12.34
C ASN A 506 -0.42 15.24 12.51
N LEU A 507 0.05 15.51 13.72
CA LEU A 507 0.69 16.75 14.15
C LEU A 507 2.11 16.51 14.70
N ALA A 508 2.66 15.32 14.49
CA ALA A 508 3.96 14.91 15.03
C ALA A 508 5.14 15.81 14.59
N ASN A 509 6.26 15.75 15.30
CA ASN A 509 7.51 16.45 14.97
C ASN A 509 7.30 17.95 14.70
N ASN A 510 6.83 18.65 15.73
CA ASN A 510 6.56 20.10 15.73
C ASN A 510 6.99 20.71 17.09
N CYS A 511 6.64 21.97 17.35
CA CYS A 511 6.87 22.66 18.62
C CYS A 511 5.55 23.07 19.30
N LEU A 512 4.52 22.22 19.21
CA LEU A 512 3.22 22.46 19.83
C LEU A 512 3.29 22.33 21.35
N GLU A 513 2.58 23.19 22.07
CA GLU A 513 2.67 23.38 23.52
C GLU A 513 1.27 23.44 24.17
N GLY A 514 1.16 22.99 25.42
CA GLY A 514 -0.12 22.96 26.16
C GLY A 514 -0.86 21.63 26.04
N PRO A 515 -2.11 21.55 26.57
CA PRO A 515 -2.85 20.29 26.64
C PRO A 515 -3.55 19.92 25.34
N ILE A 516 -3.84 18.62 25.20
CA ILE A 516 -4.76 18.12 24.15
C ILE A 516 -6.18 18.64 24.44
N PRO A 517 -6.84 19.32 23.49
CA PRO A 517 -8.19 19.82 23.69
C PRO A 517 -9.20 18.68 23.88
N ARG A 518 -10.05 18.77 24.92
CA ARG A 518 -11.11 17.79 25.18
C ARG A 518 -12.11 17.68 24.03
N ASN A 519 -12.26 18.76 23.25
CA ASN A 519 -13.14 18.86 22.11
C ASN A 519 -12.74 17.91 20.96
N ILE A 520 -11.49 17.43 20.91
CA ILE A 520 -11.07 16.36 19.99
C ILE A 520 -11.91 15.08 20.17
N SER A 521 -12.47 14.85 21.37
CA SER A 521 -13.41 13.73 21.62
C SER A 521 -14.74 13.82 20.84
N SER A 522 -15.01 14.92 20.13
CA SER A 522 -16.15 15.05 19.21
C SER A 522 -15.86 14.52 17.80
N CYS A 523 -14.59 14.29 17.43
CA CYS A 523 -14.20 13.67 16.17
C CYS A 523 -14.41 12.15 16.24
N THR A 524 -15.66 11.68 16.34
CA THR A 524 -15.97 10.25 16.57
C THR A 524 -15.57 9.32 15.42
N ALA A 525 -15.30 9.85 14.22
CA ALA A 525 -14.72 9.14 13.08
C ALA A 525 -13.19 8.95 13.16
N LEU A 526 -12.51 9.54 14.15
CA LEU A 526 -11.05 9.60 14.22
C LEU A 526 -10.45 8.20 14.43
N ASN A 527 -9.77 7.71 13.40
CA ASN A 527 -9.12 6.41 13.37
C ASN A 527 -7.65 6.46 13.80
N LYS A 528 -6.94 7.56 13.48
CA LYS A 528 -5.55 7.75 13.91
C LYS A 528 -5.31 9.14 14.48
N PHE A 529 -4.63 9.20 15.61
CA PHE A 529 -4.19 10.44 16.23
C PHE A 529 -2.72 10.35 16.63
N ASN A 530 -1.90 11.20 16.03
CA ASN A 530 -0.45 11.25 16.26
C ASN A 530 -0.01 12.68 16.61
N VAL A 531 0.63 12.84 17.77
CA VAL A 531 1.26 14.09 18.23
C VAL A 531 2.70 13.87 18.71
N CYS A 532 3.31 12.73 18.35
CA CYS A 532 4.68 12.34 18.69
C CYS A 532 5.69 13.50 18.52
N GLY A 533 6.66 13.66 19.41
CA GLY A 533 7.74 14.64 19.21
C GLY A 533 7.25 16.09 19.23
N ASN A 534 6.61 16.49 20.32
CA ASN A 534 6.13 17.85 20.56
C ASN A 534 6.47 18.29 22.00
N ARG A 535 5.83 19.35 22.51
CA ARG A 535 5.98 19.84 23.89
C ARG A 535 4.63 19.89 24.63
N LEU A 536 3.67 19.07 24.20
CA LEU A 536 2.34 19.01 24.79
C LEU A 536 2.42 18.52 26.24
N ASN A 537 1.42 18.87 27.07
CA ASN A 537 1.46 18.63 28.50
C ASN A 537 0.08 18.37 29.13
N GLY A 538 0.06 18.10 30.44
CA GLY A 538 -1.15 17.71 31.15
C GLY A 538 -1.52 16.25 30.89
N SER A 539 -2.76 15.86 31.21
CA SER A 539 -3.21 14.46 31.13
C SER A 539 -4.01 14.14 29.87
N ILE A 540 -4.08 12.85 29.53
CA ILE A 540 -5.02 12.33 28.51
C ILE A 540 -6.47 12.67 28.94
N PRO A 541 -7.31 13.25 28.06
CA PRO A 541 -8.70 13.56 28.43
C PRO A 541 -9.57 12.31 28.61
N LEU A 542 -10.31 12.22 29.72
CA LEU A 542 -11.24 11.11 30.02
C LEU A 542 -12.37 10.98 28.98
N GLU A 543 -12.65 12.06 28.26
CA GLU A 543 -13.63 12.10 27.18
C GLU A 543 -13.19 11.26 25.95
N PHE A 544 -11.94 10.79 25.87
CA PHE A 544 -11.42 9.99 24.75
C PHE A 544 -12.08 8.62 24.58
N GLN A 545 -12.79 8.11 25.60
CA GLN A 545 -13.64 6.91 25.49
C GLN A 545 -14.73 7.00 24.40
N LYS A 546 -15.03 8.19 23.87
CA LYS A 546 -15.94 8.39 22.73
C LYS A 546 -15.32 8.07 21.37
N LEU A 547 -13.99 7.95 21.28
CA LEU A 547 -13.26 7.75 20.03
C LEU A 547 -13.23 6.27 19.65
N GLU A 548 -14.41 5.63 19.59
CA GLU A 548 -14.58 4.19 19.37
C GLU A 548 -13.96 3.70 18.04
N SER A 549 -13.78 4.59 17.06
CA SER A 549 -13.16 4.34 15.75
C SER A 549 -11.62 4.27 15.76
N LEU A 550 -10.98 4.68 16.87
CA LEU A 550 -9.54 4.89 16.96
C LEU A 550 -8.78 3.55 17.02
N THR A 551 -7.85 3.35 16.09
CA THR A 551 -6.95 2.18 16.08
C THR A 551 -5.49 2.56 16.37
N TYR A 552 -5.06 3.78 16.03
CA TYR A 552 -3.68 4.24 16.25
C TYR A 552 -3.63 5.48 17.15
N LEU A 553 -2.96 5.38 18.29
CA LEU A 553 -2.72 6.48 19.21
C LEU A 553 -1.22 6.61 19.55
N ASN A 554 -0.60 7.73 19.19
CA ASN A 554 0.82 8.00 19.45
C ASN A 554 1.03 9.40 20.04
N PHE A 555 1.36 9.44 21.34
CA PHE A 555 1.63 10.62 22.15
C PHE A 555 3.11 10.72 22.58
N SER A 556 3.99 9.89 22.02
CA SER A 556 5.38 9.73 22.50
C SER A 556 6.24 11.00 22.40
N SER A 557 7.32 11.07 23.19
CA SER A 557 8.26 12.22 23.23
C SER A 557 7.54 13.56 23.40
N ASN A 558 6.88 13.73 24.55
CA ASN A 558 6.14 14.92 24.97
C ASN A 558 6.32 15.15 26.49
N ASN A 559 5.59 16.09 27.09
CA ASN A 559 5.60 16.37 28.54
C ASN A 559 4.24 16.04 29.20
N PHE A 560 3.54 15.00 28.71
CA PHE A 560 2.28 14.56 29.29
C PHE A 560 2.49 13.94 30.68
N ASN A 561 1.54 14.15 31.58
CA ASN A 561 1.64 13.80 32.99
C ASN A 561 0.28 13.42 33.60
N GLY A 562 0.31 13.01 34.87
CA GLY A 562 -0.84 12.41 35.55
C GLY A 562 -0.84 10.89 35.37
N GLU A 563 -2.02 10.27 35.42
CA GLU A 563 -2.20 8.82 35.28
C GLU A 563 -2.71 8.46 33.88
N ILE A 564 -2.39 7.26 33.39
CA ILE A 564 -3.03 6.69 32.19
C ILE A 564 -4.49 6.37 32.56
N PRO A 565 -5.51 6.88 31.85
CA PRO A 565 -6.89 6.72 32.28
C PRO A 565 -7.45 5.34 31.94
N SER A 566 -8.20 4.74 32.87
CA SER A 566 -8.84 3.42 32.70
C SER A 566 -9.76 3.34 31.47
N GLU A 567 -10.38 4.48 31.16
CA GLU A 567 -11.23 4.78 30.02
C GLU A 567 -10.59 4.45 28.67
N LEU A 568 -9.25 4.47 28.58
CA LEU A 568 -8.51 4.13 27.37
C LEU A 568 -8.71 2.67 26.95
N GLY A 569 -8.90 1.76 27.92
CA GLY A 569 -9.22 0.35 27.68
C GLY A 569 -10.58 0.11 27.01
N ARG A 570 -11.44 1.13 26.92
CA ARG A 570 -12.72 1.05 26.18
C ARG A 570 -12.57 1.20 24.68
N ILE A 571 -11.41 1.66 24.20
CA ILE A 571 -11.14 1.85 22.78
C ILE A 571 -10.67 0.51 22.18
N VAL A 572 -11.59 -0.46 22.14
CA VAL A 572 -11.32 -1.88 21.82
C VAL A 572 -10.67 -2.12 20.45
N ASN A 573 -10.72 -1.14 19.54
CA ASN A 573 -10.14 -1.20 18.21
C ASN A 573 -8.65 -0.78 18.15
N LEU A 574 -8.03 -0.35 19.26
CA LEU A 574 -6.61 0.03 19.28
C LEU A 574 -5.70 -1.13 18.82
N ASP A 575 -4.97 -0.89 17.72
CA ASP A 575 -3.86 -1.70 17.21
C ASP A 575 -2.51 -1.18 17.74
N THR A 576 -2.40 0.12 18.01
CA THR A 576 -1.16 0.77 18.46
C THR A 576 -1.44 1.78 19.56
N LEU A 577 -0.79 1.59 20.71
CA LEU A 577 -0.76 2.55 21.82
C LEU A 577 0.71 2.87 22.16
N ASP A 578 1.14 4.08 21.82
CA ASP A 578 2.45 4.61 22.21
C ASP A 578 2.29 5.91 23.02
N VAL A 579 2.72 5.87 24.27
CA VAL A 579 2.78 7.03 25.19
C VAL A 579 4.18 7.18 25.80
N SER A 580 5.20 6.62 25.14
CA SER A 580 6.56 6.57 25.66
C SER A 580 7.23 7.94 25.75
N ASP A 581 8.30 8.06 26.55
CA ASP A 581 9.13 9.27 26.62
C ASP A 581 8.30 10.50 27.04
N ASN A 582 7.69 10.39 28.24
CA ASN A 582 6.76 11.34 28.85
C ASN A 582 6.89 11.30 30.41
N ASP A 583 6.09 12.10 31.13
CA ASP A 583 6.03 12.16 32.60
C ASP A 583 4.79 11.41 33.17
N PHE A 584 4.26 10.36 32.51
CA PHE A 584 3.12 9.59 33.04
C PHE A 584 3.49 8.83 34.31
N SER A 585 2.56 8.77 35.25
CA SER A 585 2.76 8.31 36.62
C SER A 585 1.59 7.45 37.12
N GLY A 586 1.67 6.95 38.36
CA GLY A 586 0.64 6.06 38.91
C GLY A 586 0.73 4.63 38.32
N PRO A 587 -0.30 3.79 38.56
CA PRO A 587 -0.33 2.42 38.04
C PRO A 587 -0.68 2.38 36.55
N ILE A 588 -0.27 1.31 35.88
CA ILE A 588 -0.83 0.92 34.58
C ILE A 588 -2.26 0.37 34.83
N PRO A 589 -3.32 0.88 34.18
CA PRO A 589 -4.66 0.35 34.37
C PRO A 589 -4.81 -1.08 33.85
N ASP A 590 -5.44 -1.95 34.64
CA ASP A 590 -5.73 -3.34 34.27
C ASP A 590 -6.52 -3.44 32.95
N SER A 591 -7.40 -2.45 32.71
CA SER A 591 -8.21 -2.32 31.48
C SER A 591 -7.41 -2.08 30.19
N VAL A 592 -6.11 -1.77 30.28
CA VAL A 592 -5.23 -1.79 29.10
C VAL A 592 -5.10 -3.23 28.56
N GLY A 593 -5.23 -4.25 29.42
CA GLY A 593 -5.26 -5.66 29.03
C GLY A 593 -6.49 -6.08 28.21
N ASP A 594 -7.60 -5.33 28.28
CA ASP A 594 -8.84 -5.63 27.54
C ASP A 594 -8.74 -5.32 26.02
N LEU A 595 -7.65 -4.69 25.59
CA LEU A 595 -7.39 -4.32 24.19
C LEU A 595 -6.95 -5.55 23.35
N GLU A 596 -7.86 -6.50 23.12
CA GLU A 596 -7.56 -7.77 22.42
C GLU A 596 -6.91 -7.59 21.02
N HIS A 597 -7.18 -6.47 20.34
CA HIS A 597 -6.65 -6.14 19.01
C HIS A 597 -5.26 -5.46 19.02
N LEU A 598 -4.73 -5.12 20.19
CA LEU A 598 -3.48 -4.38 20.30
C LEU A 598 -2.29 -5.19 19.78
N LEU A 599 -1.51 -4.60 18.88
CA LEU A 599 -0.29 -5.15 18.28
C LEU A 599 0.97 -4.59 18.95
N VAL A 600 0.95 -3.28 19.25
CA VAL A 600 2.08 -2.55 19.84
C VAL A 600 1.62 -1.79 21.08
N LEU A 601 2.24 -2.09 22.21
CA LEU A 601 2.11 -1.37 23.47
C LEU A 601 3.47 -0.80 23.87
N ASN A 602 3.62 0.53 23.81
CA ASN A 602 4.84 1.21 24.23
C ASN A 602 4.53 2.25 25.32
N LEU A 603 4.89 1.91 26.54
CA LEU A 603 4.76 2.70 27.77
C LEU A 603 6.13 3.10 28.35
N SER A 604 7.21 2.90 27.58
CA SER A 604 8.59 3.06 28.05
C SER A 604 8.93 4.52 28.40
N ARG A 605 10.00 4.75 29.18
CA ARG A 605 10.51 6.09 29.54
C ARG A 605 9.43 6.98 30.15
N ASN A 606 8.88 6.52 31.27
CA ASN A 606 7.87 7.22 32.04
C ASN A 606 8.14 7.04 33.55
N ASP A 607 7.25 7.59 34.37
CA ASP A 607 7.30 7.59 35.82
C ASP A 607 6.33 6.55 36.44
N LEU A 608 5.84 5.57 35.64
CA LEU A 608 4.81 4.58 36.01
C LEU A 608 5.29 3.64 37.12
N ALA A 609 4.40 3.32 38.04
CA ALA A 609 4.67 2.55 39.26
C ALA A 609 3.62 1.43 39.47
N GLY A 610 3.65 0.78 40.64
CA GLY A 610 2.75 -0.34 40.94
C GLY A 610 3.27 -1.67 40.37
N CYS A 611 2.36 -2.54 39.94
CA CYS A 611 2.66 -3.86 39.38
C CYS A 611 2.35 -3.90 37.87
N LEU A 612 2.90 -4.89 37.17
CA LEU A 612 2.41 -5.28 35.85
C LEU A 612 1.02 -5.98 35.99
N PRO A 613 -0.03 -5.56 35.27
CA PRO A 613 -1.33 -6.23 35.32
C PRO A 613 -1.28 -7.67 34.78
N ALA A 614 -2.01 -8.60 35.41
CA ALA A 614 -2.11 -9.98 34.93
C ALA A 614 -3.00 -10.09 33.68
N GLU A 615 -3.93 -9.15 33.58
CA GLU A 615 -4.87 -8.90 32.49
C GLU A 615 -4.16 -8.69 31.15
N PHE A 616 -2.86 -8.37 31.14
CA PHE A 616 -2.05 -8.33 29.93
C PHE A 616 -1.96 -9.68 29.21
N GLY A 617 -2.27 -10.81 29.87
CA GLY A 617 -2.47 -12.10 29.19
C GLY A 617 -3.66 -12.12 28.21
N ASN A 618 -4.59 -11.17 28.30
CA ASN A 618 -5.73 -11.02 27.39
C ASN A 618 -5.38 -10.30 26.07
N LEU A 619 -4.17 -9.72 25.94
CA LEU A 619 -3.71 -8.97 24.76
C LEU A 619 -3.42 -9.90 23.55
N ARG A 620 -4.42 -10.64 23.08
CA ARG A 620 -4.26 -11.81 22.18
C ARG A 620 -3.50 -11.53 20.89
N SER A 621 -3.55 -10.31 20.37
CA SER A 621 -2.90 -9.92 19.11
C SER A 621 -1.48 -9.37 19.26
N VAL A 622 -1.00 -9.15 20.49
CA VAL A 622 0.18 -8.31 20.75
C VAL A 622 1.49 -8.94 20.27
N GLN A 623 2.33 -8.10 19.67
CA GLN A 623 3.62 -8.44 19.07
C GLN A 623 4.76 -7.74 19.81
N VAL A 624 4.55 -6.48 20.24
CA VAL A 624 5.55 -5.67 20.94
C VAL A 624 4.97 -5.12 22.24
N ILE A 625 5.67 -5.38 23.35
CA ILE A 625 5.44 -4.75 24.65
C ILE A 625 6.77 -4.12 25.11
N ASP A 626 6.85 -2.79 25.17
CA ASP A 626 7.95 -2.06 25.82
C ASP A 626 7.43 -1.19 26.96
N ILE A 627 7.94 -1.43 28.16
CA ILE A 627 7.62 -0.71 29.40
C ILE A 627 8.93 -0.40 30.16
N SER A 628 10.06 -0.40 29.45
CA SER A 628 11.36 -0.12 30.04
C SER A 628 11.51 1.32 30.54
N TYR A 629 12.46 1.57 31.44
CA TYR A 629 12.69 2.89 32.05
C TYR A 629 11.43 3.43 32.73
N ASN A 630 10.95 2.70 33.73
CA ASN A 630 9.82 3.05 34.60
C ASN A 630 10.16 2.70 36.07
N LYS A 631 9.18 2.81 36.97
CA LYS A 631 9.28 2.51 38.42
C LYS A 631 8.43 1.30 38.81
N LEU A 632 8.14 0.40 37.86
CA LEU A 632 7.30 -0.78 38.11
C LEU A 632 7.97 -1.75 39.06
N SER A 633 7.16 -2.42 39.88
CA SER A 633 7.60 -3.24 41.00
C SER A 633 6.82 -4.56 41.07
N GLY A 634 7.26 -5.48 41.93
CA GLY A 634 6.67 -6.81 42.02
C GLY A 634 7.02 -7.68 40.80
N LYS A 635 6.24 -8.73 40.57
CA LYS A 635 6.61 -9.82 39.66
C LYS A 635 6.11 -9.60 38.24
N ILE A 636 6.76 -10.26 37.28
CA ILE A 636 6.16 -10.53 35.97
C ILE A 636 5.00 -11.54 36.17
N PRO A 637 3.78 -11.27 35.65
CA PRO A 637 2.67 -12.21 35.69
C PRO A 637 2.95 -13.51 34.91
N GLU A 638 2.39 -14.63 35.36
CA GLU A 638 2.51 -15.92 34.65
C GLU A 638 1.67 -15.92 33.37
N GLU A 639 0.63 -15.09 33.36
CA GLU A 639 -0.38 -14.87 32.33
C GLU A 639 0.22 -14.35 31.01
N LEU A 640 1.34 -13.63 31.05
CA LEU A 640 2.05 -13.21 29.83
C LEU A 640 2.50 -14.42 28.98
N GLY A 641 2.70 -15.59 29.60
CA GLY A 641 2.98 -16.84 28.89
C GLY A 641 1.85 -17.35 27.99
N GLN A 642 0.67 -16.73 28.03
CA GLN A 642 -0.45 -17.02 27.13
C GLN A 642 -0.28 -16.33 25.77
N LEU A 643 0.54 -15.28 25.67
CA LEU A 643 0.67 -14.43 24.48
C LEU A 643 1.45 -15.17 23.36
N GLN A 644 0.72 -15.62 22.33
CA GLN A 644 1.27 -16.47 21.27
C GLN A 644 2.02 -15.67 20.18
N TYR A 645 1.58 -14.44 19.89
CA TYR A 645 2.16 -13.59 18.83
C TYR A 645 3.25 -12.62 19.35
N LEU A 646 3.47 -12.58 20.67
CA LEU A 646 4.47 -11.70 21.30
C LEU A 646 5.87 -12.05 20.79
N ASP A 647 6.46 -11.12 20.03
CA ASP A 647 7.81 -11.20 19.46
C ASP A 647 8.83 -10.47 20.34
N THR A 648 8.46 -9.31 20.89
CA THR A 648 9.36 -8.41 21.59
C THR A 648 8.80 -8.02 22.97
N LEU A 649 9.52 -8.36 24.05
CA LEU A 649 9.17 -8.00 25.44
C LEU A 649 10.32 -7.27 26.14
N ILE A 650 10.13 -5.98 26.42
CA ILE A 650 11.17 -5.08 26.90
C ILE A 650 10.71 -4.44 28.23
N LEU A 651 11.30 -4.89 29.35
CA LEU A 651 10.93 -4.51 30.72
C LEU A 651 12.13 -3.98 31.54
N ASN A 652 13.26 -3.71 30.88
CA ASN A 652 14.50 -3.31 31.55
C ASN A 652 14.41 -1.95 32.26
N ASN A 653 15.31 -1.69 33.20
CA ASN A 653 15.37 -0.43 33.96
C ASN A 653 14.04 -0.16 34.70
N ASN A 654 13.69 -1.08 35.60
CA ASN A 654 12.52 -1.04 36.48
C ASN A 654 12.91 -1.58 37.88
N ASN A 655 11.93 -1.71 38.78
CA ASN A 655 12.08 -2.27 40.13
C ASN A 655 11.42 -3.66 40.28
N LEU A 656 11.22 -4.40 39.18
CA LEU A 656 10.56 -5.71 39.17
C LEU A 656 11.38 -6.77 39.93
N ASP A 657 10.71 -7.70 40.59
CA ASP A 657 11.31 -8.70 41.49
C ASP A 657 10.78 -10.13 41.29
N GLY A 658 11.15 -11.03 42.21
CA GLY A 658 10.81 -12.45 42.14
C GLY A 658 11.66 -13.20 41.13
N GLY A 659 11.11 -14.27 40.55
CA GLY A 659 11.76 -15.08 39.52
C GLY A 659 11.05 -14.95 38.18
N ILE A 660 11.80 -15.15 37.09
CA ILE A 660 11.27 -15.09 35.71
C ILE A 660 10.28 -16.26 35.50
N PRO A 661 9.01 -16.02 35.14
CA PRO A 661 8.03 -17.09 34.95
C PRO A 661 8.45 -18.07 33.84
N ALA A 662 8.43 -19.37 34.15
CA ALA A 662 8.72 -20.43 33.17
C ALA A 662 7.66 -20.47 32.04
N GLN A 663 6.48 -19.90 32.30
CA GLN A 663 5.34 -19.75 31.41
C GLN A 663 5.69 -18.89 30.18
N LEU A 664 6.63 -17.95 30.28
CA LEU A 664 7.15 -17.17 29.13
C LEU A 664 7.79 -18.06 28.05
N ALA A 665 8.20 -19.29 28.38
CA ALA A 665 8.66 -20.27 27.40
C ALA A 665 7.51 -20.79 26.49
N ASN A 666 6.27 -20.36 26.70
CA ASN A 666 5.13 -20.63 25.81
C ASN A 666 4.85 -19.48 24.82
N CYS A 667 5.55 -18.33 24.94
CA CYS A 667 5.56 -17.28 23.91
C CYS A 667 6.46 -17.73 22.74
N PHE A 668 5.93 -18.60 21.87
CA PHE A 668 6.72 -19.23 20.80
C PHE A 668 7.40 -18.21 19.87
N SER A 669 6.72 -17.09 19.62
CA SER A 669 7.17 -16.02 18.72
C SER A 669 8.29 -15.13 19.30
N LEU A 670 8.55 -15.16 20.61
CA LEU A 670 9.36 -14.16 21.34
C LEU A 670 10.85 -14.11 20.93
N THR A 671 11.20 -13.41 19.85
CA THR A 671 12.60 -13.29 19.39
C THR A 671 13.44 -12.35 20.26
N SER A 672 12.82 -11.32 20.84
CA SER A 672 13.50 -10.28 21.64
C SER A 672 12.96 -10.23 23.07
N LEU A 673 13.88 -10.24 24.04
CA LEU A 673 13.57 -10.14 25.47
C LEU A 673 14.63 -9.25 26.13
N ASN A 674 14.21 -8.29 26.96
CA ASN A 674 15.12 -7.53 27.82
C ASN A 674 14.54 -7.32 29.21
N LEU A 675 15.19 -7.91 30.22
CA LEU A 675 14.83 -7.88 31.64
C LEU A 675 15.94 -7.23 32.49
N SER A 676 16.92 -6.59 31.86
CA SER A 676 18.10 -6.03 32.54
C SER A 676 17.77 -4.87 33.49
N PHE A 677 18.66 -4.59 34.44
CA PHE A 677 18.51 -3.52 35.44
C PHE A 677 17.16 -3.56 36.17
N ASN A 678 16.87 -4.72 36.76
CA ASN A 678 15.75 -5.00 37.66
C ASN A 678 16.27 -5.69 38.95
N ASN A 679 15.37 -6.16 39.81
CA ASN A 679 15.66 -6.89 41.05
C ASN A 679 15.29 -8.38 40.95
N PHE A 680 15.39 -8.99 39.77
CA PHE A 680 15.07 -10.41 39.57
C PHE A 680 16.06 -11.34 40.28
N SER A 681 15.57 -12.54 40.62
CA SER A 681 16.22 -13.52 41.50
C SER A 681 15.94 -14.97 41.08
N GLY A 682 16.81 -15.89 41.49
CA GLY A 682 16.69 -17.31 41.14
C GLY A 682 17.26 -17.63 39.76
N ASP A 683 16.97 -18.81 39.21
CA ASP A 683 17.57 -19.29 37.96
C ASP A 683 16.82 -18.80 36.72
N ILE A 684 17.56 -18.41 35.67
CA ILE A 684 16.98 -18.14 34.34
C ILE A 684 16.38 -19.46 33.79
N PRO A 685 15.10 -19.49 33.36
CA PRO A 685 14.48 -20.70 32.82
C PRO A 685 15.27 -21.29 31.64
N LEU A 686 15.66 -22.57 31.73
CA LEU A 686 16.44 -23.25 30.68
C LEU A 686 15.57 -23.93 29.60
N TYR A 687 14.25 -23.73 29.64
CA TYR A 687 13.31 -24.37 28.73
C TYR A 687 13.22 -23.66 27.38
N LYS A 688 12.93 -24.43 26.31
CA LYS A 688 12.57 -23.95 24.96
C LYS A 688 13.36 -22.71 24.47
N ASN A 689 14.69 -22.83 24.44
CA ASN A 689 15.59 -21.86 23.81
C ASN A 689 15.66 -20.46 24.47
N PHE A 690 15.40 -20.30 25.77
CA PHE A 690 15.76 -19.07 26.50
C PHE A 690 17.27 -18.71 26.38
N SER A 691 18.11 -19.71 26.07
CA SER A 691 19.51 -19.55 25.67
C SER A 691 19.74 -18.82 24.33
N ARG A 692 18.69 -18.42 23.59
CA ARG A 692 18.80 -17.57 22.40
C ARG A 692 18.99 -16.09 22.72
N PHE A 693 18.56 -15.66 23.91
CA PHE A 693 18.62 -14.26 24.32
C PHE A 693 20.05 -13.89 24.75
N PRO A 694 20.56 -12.70 24.36
CA PRO A 694 21.91 -12.29 24.70
C PRO A 694 22.08 -12.12 26.23
N PRO A 695 23.27 -12.35 26.82
CA PRO A 695 23.51 -12.13 28.24
C PRO A 695 23.13 -10.71 28.72
N GLU A 696 23.26 -9.73 27.83
CA GLU A 696 22.83 -8.34 27.97
C GLU A 696 21.38 -8.22 28.45
N SER A 697 20.47 -9.09 27.99
CA SER A 697 19.05 -9.14 28.38
C SER A 697 18.80 -9.38 29.86
N PHE A 698 19.82 -9.79 30.64
CA PHE A 698 19.68 -10.19 32.04
C PHE A 698 20.60 -9.40 33.00
N LEU A 699 21.46 -8.52 32.49
CA LEU A 699 22.43 -7.76 33.28
C LEU A 699 21.79 -6.91 34.39
N GLY A 700 22.55 -6.55 35.41
CA GLY A 700 22.08 -5.69 36.53
C GLY A 700 21.21 -6.38 37.58
N ASN A 701 20.64 -7.56 37.30
CA ASN A 701 19.87 -8.35 38.26
C ASN A 701 20.79 -9.10 39.25
N ALA A 702 21.00 -8.54 40.44
CA ALA A 702 22.06 -9.01 41.37
C ALA A 702 21.85 -10.42 41.94
N LEU A 703 20.61 -10.93 41.99
CA LEU A 703 20.25 -12.23 42.55
C LEU A 703 19.88 -13.28 41.48
N LEU A 704 20.02 -12.94 40.20
CA LEU A 704 19.65 -13.79 39.07
C LEU A 704 20.84 -14.68 38.65
N CYS A 705 20.57 -15.98 38.55
CA CYS A 705 21.54 -17.03 38.28
C CYS A 705 21.41 -17.54 36.83
N GLY A 706 22.52 -17.67 36.13
CA GLY A 706 22.55 -18.20 34.77
C GLY A 706 23.97 -18.54 34.32
N SER A 707 24.10 -19.51 33.41
CA SER A 707 25.39 -20.08 32.98
C SER A 707 26.35 -19.11 32.28
N TRP A 708 25.87 -17.90 31.95
CA TRP A 708 26.62 -16.85 31.25
C TRP A 708 26.96 -15.65 32.15
N LEU A 709 26.33 -15.56 33.33
CA LEU A 709 26.53 -14.49 34.29
C LEU A 709 27.64 -14.88 35.28
N GLN A 710 28.53 -13.95 35.60
CA GLN A 710 29.44 -14.08 36.75
C GLN A 710 28.74 -13.74 38.08
N SER A 711 27.43 -14.00 38.19
CA SER A 711 26.67 -13.85 39.44
C SER A 711 26.94 -15.03 40.38
N PHE A 712 26.59 -14.86 41.66
CA PHE A 712 26.88 -15.85 42.71
C PHE A 712 25.88 -17.04 42.67
N CYS A 713 25.98 -17.85 41.61
CA CYS A 713 25.26 -19.12 41.45
C CYS A 713 25.68 -20.13 42.54
N GLY A 714 25.05 -20.05 43.72
CA GLY A 714 25.29 -20.96 44.83
C GLY A 714 24.89 -22.40 44.49
N PRO A 715 25.72 -23.41 44.79
CA PRO A 715 25.47 -24.78 44.33
C PRO A 715 24.35 -25.46 45.12
N THR A 716 23.13 -25.45 44.57
CA THR A 716 21.95 -26.19 45.05
C THR A 716 22.05 -27.70 44.78
N PHE A 717 23.15 -28.32 45.22
CA PHE A 717 23.29 -29.78 45.21
C PHE A 717 22.28 -30.42 46.15
N HIS A 718 21.16 -30.89 45.57
CA HIS A 718 20.31 -31.92 46.15
C HIS A 718 21.08 -33.25 46.25
N GLN A 719 22.02 -33.34 47.19
CA GLN A 719 22.47 -34.66 47.65
C GLN A 719 21.31 -35.35 48.37
N PRO A 720 20.99 -36.61 48.04
CA PRO A 720 20.06 -37.38 48.85
C PRO A 720 20.65 -37.53 50.26
N LYS A 721 19.87 -37.17 51.29
CA LYS A 721 20.31 -37.24 52.69
C LYS A 721 20.51 -38.69 53.13
N VAL A 722 21.69 -39.24 52.86
CA VAL A 722 22.19 -40.44 53.55
C VAL A 722 22.44 -40.03 54.99
N SER A 723 21.45 -40.26 55.85
CA SER A 723 21.49 -39.90 57.27
C SER A 723 22.42 -40.85 58.04
N VAL A 724 23.73 -40.63 57.92
CA VAL A 724 24.73 -41.29 58.77
C VAL A 724 24.41 -40.93 60.22
N SER A 725 23.92 -41.92 60.97
CA SER A 725 23.49 -41.73 62.36
C SER A 725 24.61 -41.13 63.20
N ARG A 726 24.27 -40.23 64.14
CA ARG A 726 25.23 -39.72 65.14
C ARG A 726 25.92 -40.86 65.90
N ALA A 727 25.24 -41.98 66.10
CA ALA A 727 25.84 -43.19 66.67
C ALA A 727 26.91 -43.81 65.77
N ALA A 728 26.73 -43.80 64.44
CA ALA A 728 27.74 -44.29 63.50
C ALA A 728 29.01 -43.41 63.49
N VAL A 729 28.86 -42.08 63.59
CA VAL A 729 30.00 -41.16 63.74
C VAL A 729 30.75 -41.40 65.07
N VAL A 730 30.01 -41.66 66.17
CA VAL A 730 30.61 -42.05 67.46
C VAL A 730 31.32 -43.41 67.36
N CYS A 731 30.74 -44.41 66.69
CA CYS A 731 31.40 -45.69 66.48
C CYS A 731 32.64 -45.60 65.59
N ILE A 732 32.62 -44.76 64.54
CA ILE A 732 33.79 -44.54 63.67
C ILE A 732 34.89 -43.80 64.43
N THR A 733 34.57 -42.76 65.21
CA THR A 733 35.57 -42.04 66.00
C THR A 733 36.14 -42.90 67.14
N LEU A 734 35.32 -43.68 67.85
CA LEU A 734 35.80 -44.69 68.80
C LEU A 734 36.65 -45.78 68.10
N GLY A 735 36.28 -46.20 66.89
CA GLY A 735 37.08 -47.12 66.07
C GLY A 735 38.45 -46.54 65.70
N CYS A 736 38.51 -45.29 65.23
CA CYS A 736 39.76 -44.61 64.94
C CYS A 736 40.61 -44.39 66.19
N ILE A 737 40.01 -44.01 67.32
CA ILE A 737 40.71 -43.82 68.60
C ILE A 737 41.25 -45.15 69.12
N THR A 738 40.46 -46.22 69.12
CA THR A 738 40.93 -47.56 69.55
C THR A 738 42.01 -48.11 68.62
N LEU A 739 41.92 -47.88 67.31
CA LEU A 739 42.96 -48.30 66.37
C LEU A 739 44.25 -47.46 66.56
N LEU A 740 44.15 -46.15 66.81
CA LEU A 740 45.28 -45.29 67.19
C LEU A 740 45.92 -45.72 68.51
N THR A 741 45.14 -46.02 69.55
CA THR A 741 45.70 -46.50 70.83
C THR A 741 46.31 -47.89 70.70
N MET A 742 45.74 -48.78 69.88
CA MET A 742 46.35 -50.08 69.56
C MET A 742 47.68 -49.93 68.81
N VAL A 743 47.78 -49.00 67.86
CA VAL A 743 49.05 -48.66 67.18
C VAL A 743 50.07 -48.06 68.15
N LEU A 744 49.66 -47.11 69.01
CA LEU A 744 50.55 -46.53 70.02
C LEU A 744 51.01 -47.56 71.06
N VAL A 745 50.14 -48.47 71.48
CA VAL A 745 50.48 -49.59 72.38
C VAL A 745 51.37 -50.62 71.70
N ALA A 746 51.20 -50.87 70.39
CA ALA A 746 52.10 -51.72 69.62
C ALA A 746 53.50 -51.10 69.48
N ILE A 747 53.58 -49.80 69.17
CA ILE A 747 54.85 -49.04 69.13
C ILE A 747 55.53 -49.04 70.51
N TYR A 748 54.77 -48.84 71.59
CA TYR A 748 55.28 -48.90 72.96
C TYR A 748 55.78 -50.30 73.33
N ARG A 749 55.01 -51.36 73.04
CA ARG A 749 55.41 -52.76 73.28
C ARG A 749 56.54 -53.25 72.38
N SER A 750 56.76 -52.64 71.22
CA SER A 750 57.92 -52.92 70.36
C SER A 750 59.25 -52.39 70.96
N ASN A 751 59.20 -51.53 71.98
CA ASN A 751 60.35 -50.83 72.53
C ASN A 751 60.76 -51.25 73.95
N GLN A 752 60.20 -52.33 74.53
CA GLN A 752 60.68 -52.89 75.81
C GLN A 752 60.71 -54.44 75.85
N PRO A 753 61.58 -55.05 76.69
CA PRO A 753 61.92 -56.48 76.59
C PRO A 753 60.93 -57.45 77.24
N SER A 754 61.07 -58.72 76.89
CA SER A 754 60.24 -59.87 77.29
C SER A 754 60.19 -60.18 78.79
N GLN A 755 59.03 -60.68 79.27
CA GLN A 755 58.76 -61.75 80.29
C GLN A 755 57.21 -61.85 80.44
N ILE A 756 56.48 -62.96 80.20
CA ILE A 756 56.38 -64.30 80.83
C ILE A 756 55.13 -64.48 81.75
N ILE A 757 54.40 -65.60 81.56
CA ILE A 757 53.41 -66.30 82.47
C ILE A 757 51.88 -65.96 82.50
N LYS A 758 51.10 -66.98 82.06
CA LYS A 758 49.81 -67.60 82.52
C LYS A 758 48.55 -66.82 82.99
N GLY A 759 47.38 -67.39 82.64
CA GLY A 759 46.05 -67.25 83.31
C GLY A 759 44.92 -66.95 82.31
N SER A 760 43.89 -67.77 82.01
CA SER A 760 43.05 -68.75 82.76
C SER A 760 42.06 -68.07 83.75
N ASN A 761 40.74 -68.30 83.76
CA ASN A 761 39.74 -68.97 82.88
C ASN A 761 38.31 -68.67 83.45
N ARG A 762 37.22 -69.24 82.88
CA ARG A 762 35.89 -69.49 83.53
C ARG A 762 34.93 -68.28 83.71
N ASP A 763 33.60 -68.42 83.94
CA ASP A 763 32.54 -69.47 83.73
C ASP A 763 31.17 -68.77 84.00
N ILE A 764 29.95 -69.19 83.56
CA ILE A 764 29.42 -70.08 82.51
C ILE A 764 27.86 -69.86 82.41
N GLN A 765 27.11 -70.64 81.61
CA GLN A 765 25.63 -70.78 81.53
C GLN A 765 24.76 -69.62 80.94
N GLY A 766 23.69 -69.89 80.17
CA GLY A 766 23.31 -71.15 79.49
C GLY A 766 21.83 -71.30 79.06
N MET A 767 21.58 -72.05 77.96
CA MET A 767 20.31 -72.72 77.54
C MET A 767 19.05 -71.83 77.27
N SER A 768 17.96 -72.23 76.57
CA SER A 768 17.61 -73.30 75.60
C SER A 768 16.18 -72.99 75.05
N SER A 769 15.85 -72.79 73.76
CA SER A 769 15.81 -73.67 72.56
C SER A 769 14.46 -74.34 72.22
N LYS A 770 13.90 -74.05 71.01
CA LYS A 770 13.01 -74.90 70.14
C LYS A 770 11.61 -75.28 70.71
N THR A 771 10.59 -75.69 69.92
CA THR A 771 10.47 -76.12 68.49
C THR A 771 9.84 -75.02 67.59
N GLY A 772 9.01 -75.19 66.52
CA GLY A 772 8.30 -76.33 65.90
C GLY A 772 7.75 -76.01 64.48
N CYS A 773 6.76 -76.77 63.95
CA CYS A 773 6.42 -76.80 62.51
C CYS A 773 4.91 -76.69 62.17
N SER A 774 4.58 -75.98 61.07
CA SER A 774 3.66 -76.29 59.91
C SER A 774 2.30 -77.04 60.05
N PRO A 775 1.38 -76.98 59.05
CA PRO A 775 1.16 -75.98 57.96
C PRO A 775 -0.35 -75.69 57.62
N ASN A 776 -0.59 -74.95 56.52
CA ASN A 776 -1.79 -74.92 55.63
C ASN A 776 -3.11 -74.27 56.10
N GLY A 777 -3.80 -73.62 55.14
CA GLY A 777 -5.23 -73.24 55.22
C GLY A 777 -5.61 -72.05 54.33
N HIS A 778 -6.54 -72.24 53.37
CA HIS A 778 -7.13 -71.14 52.59
C HIS A 778 -8.17 -70.36 53.41
N GLY A 779 -8.41 -69.07 53.07
CA GLY A 779 -9.56 -68.31 53.56
C GLY A 779 -9.69 -66.94 52.91
N HIS A 780 -10.86 -66.62 52.35
CA HIS A 780 -11.17 -65.32 51.75
C HIS A 780 -11.71 -64.31 52.80
N SER A 781 -11.77 -63.05 52.36
CA SER A 781 -12.85 -62.05 52.62
C SER A 781 -12.80 -61.09 53.83
N TYR A 782 -12.79 -59.79 53.44
CA TYR A 782 -13.64 -58.68 53.90
C TYR A 782 -13.44 -58.01 55.29
N ILE A 783 -13.27 -56.67 55.20
CA ILE A 783 -13.78 -55.61 56.11
C ILE A 783 -13.32 -55.65 57.59
N ARG A 784 -12.45 -54.72 57.97
CA ARG A 784 -12.85 -53.32 58.26
C ARG A 784 -11.82 -52.32 57.78
#